data_AF-A0A7N2LFJ6-F1
#
_entry.id   AF-A0A7N2LFJ6-F1
#
_cell.length_a   1.000
_cell.length_b   1.000
_cell.length_c   1.000
_cell.angle_alpha   90.00
_cell.angle_beta   90.00
_cell.angle_gamma   90.00
#
_symmetry.space_group_name_H-M   'P 1'
#
loop_
_entity.id
_entity.type
_entity.pdbx_description
1 polymer ?
#
loop_
_entity_poly.entity_id
_entity_poly.type
_entity_poly.pdbx_seq_one_letter_code
_entity_poly.pdbx_strand_id
1 'polypeptide(L)'
;MEQKPHIALLPSPGMGRLIPLVELAKLLLLHHDFHITCIIPVLGSPSKAMKAVVQALPTSIDHVFLPPVILEEEEIKGLKHGVQAMLTLTRSLPPLRDVLKSNRFSAFVVDPFGIDALAIAKELNISPYIFFPSNAFALSLVLHLPKLDETVSCEYRDLPEPVKLPGCIPIHGRDLLEPVQDRTSEFYKMFLTSTKRYRLAEGIIVNTFMELEGSAIKALLDEEAKNLPLFPVGPIQSGSSNQVDKLESDCLSWLDNQPHGSVLFVCFGSGGTLSYEQTNELALGLELSGQKFIWVVRAPNNESADATYLSDQTLGNNPLAFLPKEFVERTKGQGLVVPFWAPQAQVLSHGSTGGFLTHCGWNSTLESIMQGIPLIVWPLFAEQKMNAALLAEDLKVALRPKTNKNGLIDREEIAKVVKGLMVGEEGKKVHNHLSEPLKLLGCIPIHGRDLIEPAQDRTSEYYKEIFRIGKQLRLTEGIMVNTFMELEGSAIKAFEEEVGKISLYPVGPIMQIGSSNQVDRSDCLRWLDNQPRESVLFVCFGSGGTLSYNQMTELALGLELSGQKFLSVVRSPNESANAGYLNDQSHDKSPLAFLPKGFVERAKGQGLMVPSWVPQAQVLSHSSTEQKMNTVLLAEDLKVALRPKANEKGLADREEIAKVVKDLIVGEGGKKVHKHIKDLKIAAEKALSVDGSSTRALSALASQWKNQPSF
;
A
#
# COMPACT_ATOMS: atom_id res chain seq x y z
N MET A 1 -4.60 40.03 -8.56
CA MET A 1 -4.64 38.58 -8.32
C MET A 1 -3.23 38.08 -8.48
N GLU A 2 -2.66 37.40 -7.48
CA GLU A 2 -1.36 36.73 -7.65
C GLU A 2 -1.51 35.66 -8.74
N GLN A 3 -0.55 35.63 -9.67
CA GLN A 3 -0.51 34.64 -10.73
C GLN A 3 -0.09 33.30 -10.13
N LYS A 4 -0.90 32.25 -10.33
CA LYS A 4 -0.59 30.90 -9.85
C LYS A 4 0.76 30.43 -10.39
N PRO A 5 1.64 29.82 -9.57
CA PRO A 5 2.87 29.25 -10.09
C PRO A 5 2.56 28.18 -11.16
N HIS A 6 3.24 28.28 -12.30
CA HIS A 6 2.97 27.45 -13.48
C HIS A 6 4.10 26.44 -13.67
N ILE A 7 3.79 25.15 -13.64
CA ILE A 7 4.76 24.06 -13.74
C ILE A 7 4.67 23.42 -15.12
N ALA A 8 5.80 23.31 -15.80
CA ALA A 8 5.92 22.54 -17.04
C ALA A 8 6.44 21.13 -16.73
N LEU A 9 5.85 20.13 -17.39
CA LEU A 9 6.17 18.72 -17.23
C LEU A 9 6.56 18.13 -18.60
N LEU A 10 7.73 17.50 -18.72
CA LEU A 10 8.22 16.87 -19.94
C LEU A 10 8.42 15.35 -19.75
N PRO A 11 7.40 14.52 -20.00
CA PRO A 11 7.58 13.08 -20.09
C PRO A 11 8.26 12.71 -21.41
N SER A 12 9.28 11.87 -21.35
CA SER A 12 9.86 11.24 -22.54
C SER A 12 8.87 10.28 -23.19
N PRO A 13 9.05 9.94 -24.48
CA PRO A 13 8.18 8.99 -25.15
C PRO A 13 8.06 7.65 -24.40
N GLY A 14 6.83 7.16 -24.27
CA GLY A 14 6.48 5.88 -23.65
C GLY A 14 5.52 5.99 -22.46
N MET A 15 4.54 5.08 -22.40
CA MET A 15 3.49 5.11 -21.36
C MET A 15 4.04 4.98 -19.93
N GLY A 16 5.11 4.18 -19.74
CA GLY A 16 5.76 4.01 -18.45
C GLY A 16 6.40 5.28 -17.88
N ARG A 17 6.53 6.34 -18.69
CA ARG A 17 7.05 7.65 -18.28
C ARG A 17 5.94 8.70 -18.21
N LEU A 18 5.02 8.69 -19.18
CA LEU A 18 3.86 9.57 -19.19
C LEU A 18 2.97 9.38 -17.96
N ILE A 19 2.62 8.14 -17.62
CA ILE A 19 1.67 7.85 -16.52
C ILE A 19 2.21 8.37 -15.17
N PRO A 20 3.40 7.99 -14.69
CA PRO A 20 3.91 8.46 -13.41
C PRO A 20 3.98 9.99 -13.29
N LEU A 21 4.34 10.66 -14.39
CA LEU A 21 4.52 12.11 -14.42
C LEU A 21 3.17 12.84 -14.43
N VAL A 22 2.15 12.26 -15.06
CA VAL A 22 0.74 12.70 -14.95
C VAL A 22 0.19 12.49 -13.54
N GLU A 23 0.50 11.36 -12.88
CA GLU A 23 0.05 11.14 -11.50
C GLU A 23 0.73 12.10 -10.52
N LEU A 24 2.02 12.41 -10.71
CA LEU A 24 2.68 13.50 -9.99
C LEU A 24 1.96 14.84 -10.20
N ALA A 25 1.56 15.15 -11.43
CA ALA A 25 0.79 16.36 -11.73
C ALA A 25 -0.53 16.44 -10.96
N LYS A 26 -1.27 15.33 -10.91
CA LYS A 26 -2.53 15.24 -10.14
C LYS A 26 -2.29 15.42 -8.65
N LEU A 27 -1.23 14.83 -8.09
CA LEU A 27 -0.87 15.00 -6.68
C LEU A 27 -0.51 16.46 -6.35
N LEU A 28 0.29 17.10 -7.20
CA LEU A 28 0.64 18.52 -7.05
C LEU A 28 -0.61 19.41 -7.00
N LEU A 29 -1.57 19.17 -7.89
CA LEU A 29 -2.85 19.90 -7.90
C LEU A 29 -3.74 19.59 -6.70
N LEU A 30 -3.72 18.36 -6.20
CA LEU A 30 -4.54 17.95 -5.06
C LEU A 30 -4.13 18.68 -3.78
N HIS A 31 -2.83 18.93 -3.62
CA HIS A 31 -2.25 19.50 -2.41
C HIS A 31 -1.93 21.00 -2.51
N HIS A 32 -1.79 21.54 -3.72
CA HIS A 32 -1.33 22.91 -3.94
C HIS A 32 -2.06 23.60 -5.11
N ASP A 33 -2.16 24.92 -5.05
CA ASP A 33 -2.82 25.73 -6.08
C ASP A 33 -1.86 26.05 -7.25
N PHE A 34 -1.47 25.03 -8.00
CA PHE A 34 -0.62 25.16 -9.19
C PHE A 34 -1.43 25.20 -10.48
N HIS A 35 -0.84 25.80 -11.51
CA HIS A 35 -1.22 25.55 -12.90
C HIS A 35 -0.18 24.64 -13.54
N ILE A 36 -0.59 23.65 -14.33
CA ILE A 36 0.32 22.63 -14.87
C ILE A 36 0.12 22.47 -16.37
N THR A 37 1.21 22.38 -17.12
CA THR A 37 1.20 22.01 -18.55
C THR A 37 2.10 20.81 -18.81
N CYS A 38 1.53 19.75 -19.39
CA CYS A 38 2.24 18.58 -19.88
C CYS A 38 2.69 18.80 -21.34
N ILE A 39 4.00 18.90 -21.57
CA ILE A 39 4.61 19.07 -22.88
C ILE A 39 5.05 17.68 -23.39
N ILE A 40 4.40 17.17 -24.43
CA ILE A 40 4.50 15.76 -24.83
C ILE A 40 5.26 15.65 -26.17
N PRO A 41 6.52 15.20 -26.15
CA PRO A 41 7.26 14.82 -27.36
C PRO A 41 6.67 13.55 -27.96
N VAL A 42 6.60 13.48 -29.29
CA VAL A 42 6.05 12.32 -30.01
C VAL A 42 6.99 11.85 -31.11
N LEU A 43 7.21 10.54 -31.13
CA LEU A 43 7.87 9.83 -32.21
C LEU A 43 6.79 9.37 -33.20
N GLY A 44 6.80 9.89 -34.43
CA GLY A 44 5.71 9.69 -35.37
C GLY A 44 4.39 10.29 -34.88
N SER A 45 3.35 9.49 -34.75
CA SER A 45 2.02 9.97 -34.33
C SER A 45 1.67 9.55 -32.89
N PRO A 46 0.91 10.37 -32.12
CA PRO A 46 0.50 9.96 -30.78
C PRO A 46 -0.39 8.70 -30.83
N SER A 47 -0.02 7.70 -30.04
CA SER A 47 -0.75 6.42 -29.96
C SER A 47 -2.15 6.60 -29.37
N LYS A 48 -3.04 5.62 -29.59
CA LYS A 48 -4.40 5.63 -29.01
C LYS A 48 -4.36 5.70 -27.48
N ALA A 49 -3.47 4.94 -26.84
CA ALA A 49 -3.30 4.94 -25.39
C ALA A 49 -2.81 6.29 -24.85
N MET A 50 -1.86 6.93 -25.55
CA MET A 50 -1.37 8.26 -25.19
C MET A 50 -2.50 9.30 -25.27
N LYS A 51 -3.27 9.29 -26.37
CA LYS A 51 -4.43 10.17 -26.53
C LYS A 51 -5.47 9.96 -25.43
N ALA A 52 -5.76 8.71 -25.06
CA ALA A 52 -6.71 8.40 -23.99
C ALA A 52 -6.25 8.97 -22.63
N VAL A 53 -4.97 8.82 -22.27
CA VAL A 53 -4.44 9.40 -21.02
C VAL A 53 -4.55 10.92 -21.02
N VAL A 54 -4.18 11.57 -22.13
CA VAL A 54 -4.23 13.03 -22.26
C VAL A 54 -5.68 13.55 -22.22
N GLN A 55 -6.62 12.84 -22.85
CA GLN A 55 -8.05 13.19 -22.81
C GLN A 55 -8.67 13.00 -21.42
N ALA A 56 -8.12 12.10 -20.61
CA ALA A 56 -8.56 11.86 -19.24
C ALA A 56 -7.96 12.82 -18.20
N LEU A 57 -7.13 13.79 -18.62
CA LEU A 57 -6.56 14.80 -17.72
C LEU A 57 -7.66 15.72 -17.19
N PRO A 58 -7.59 16.13 -15.90
CA PRO A 58 -8.44 17.19 -15.37
C PRO A 58 -8.29 18.48 -16.18
N THR A 59 -9.35 19.29 -16.26
CA THR A 59 -9.35 20.59 -16.97
C THR A 59 -8.35 21.60 -16.41
N SER A 60 -7.80 21.36 -15.22
CA SER A 60 -6.74 22.16 -14.60
C SER A 60 -5.33 21.80 -15.07
N ILE A 61 -5.16 20.73 -15.86
CA ILE A 61 -3.89 20.32 -16.48
C ILE A 61 -3.99 20.57 -17.99
N ASP A 62 -3.21 21.53 -18.48
CA ASP A 62 -3.05 21.73 -19.90
C ASP A 62 -2.09 20.70 -20.50
N HIS A 63 -2.19 20.50 -21.81
CA HIS A 63 -1.25 19.66 -22.54
C HIS A 63 -0.89 20.27 -23.89
N VAL A 64 0.33 19.99 -24.35
CA VAL A 64 0.84 20.42 -25.65
C VAL A 64 1.58 19.25 -26.27
N PHE A 65 1.18 18.82 -27.47
CA PHE A 65 2.01 17.92 -28.27
C PHE A 65 3.08 18.73 -29.00
N LEU A 66 4.34 18.34 -28.88
CA LEU A 66 5.41 18.90 -29.70
C LEU A 66 5.29 18.38 -31.15
N PRO A 67 5.86 19.11 -32.12
CA PRO A 67 5.94 18.63 -33.49
C PRO A 67 6.53 17.21 -33.56
N PRO A 68 5.90 16.29 -34.30
CA PRO A 68 6.40 14.95 -34.49
C PRO A 68 7.86 14.88 -34.93
N VAL A 69 8.64 14.06 -34.22
CA VAL A 69 9.94 13.63 -34.71
C VAL A 69 9.74 12.40 -35.60
N ILE A 70 10.36 12.43 -36.77
CA ILE A 70 10.44 11.29 -37.68
C ILE A 70 11.88 10.77 -37.59
N LEU A 71 12.02 9.47 -37.32
CA LEU A 71 13.26 8.72 -37.45
C LEU A 71 13.08 7.81 -38.67
N GLU A 72 14.05 7.77 -39.59
CA GLU A 72 13.97 6.91 -40.78
C GLU A 72 14.02 5.42 -40.37
N GLU A 73 13.47 4.52 -41.18
CA GLU A 73 13.44 3.08 -40.87
C GLU A 73 14.85 2.51 -40.63
N GLU A 74 15.83 2.97 -41.42
CA GLU A 74 17.24 2.61 -41.23
C GLU A 74 17.82 3.13 -39.91
N GLU A 75 17.34 4.26 -39.39
CA GLU A 75 17.75 4.79 -38.09
C GLU A 75 17.15 4.00 -36.93
N ILE A 76 15.91 3.52 -37.06
CA ILE A 76 15.21 2.80 -35.97
C ILE A 76 15.68 1.34 -35.88
N LYS A 77 16.11 0.74 -37.00
CA LYS A 77 16.41 -0.69 -37.09
C LYS A 77 17.49 -1.10 -36.09
N GLY A 78 17.10 -1.92 -35.11
CA GLY A 78 17.99 -2.44 -34.07
C GLY A 78 18.26 -1.47 -32.90
N LEU A 79 17.69 -0.25 -32.92
CA LEU A 79 17.80 0.66 -31.78
C LEU A 79 16.87 0.26 -30.64
N LYS A 80 17.41 0.25 -29.43
CA LYS A 80 16.66 0.09 -28.19
C LYS A 80 15.67 1.24 -28.01
N HIS A 81 14.50 0.95 -27.40
CA HIS A 81 13.46 1.95 -27.17
C HIS A 81 13.96 3.17 -26.36
N GLY A 82 14.87 2.95 -25.40
CA GLY A 82 15.50 4.05 -24.65
C GLY A 82 16.29 5.02 -25.54
N VAL A 83 17.01 4.51 -26.55
CA VAL A 83 17.74 5.35 -27.51
C VAL A 83 16.77 6.14 -28.37
N GLN A 84 15.70 5.50 -28.88
CA GLN A 84 14.67 6.18 -29.67
C GLN A 84 14.01 7.31 -28.86
N ALA A 85 13.72 7.09 -27.57
CA ALA A 85 13.16 8.10 -26.67
C ALA A 85 14.13 9.28 -26.46
N MET A 86 15.41 9.02 -26.22
CA MET A 86 16.43 10.07 -26.06
C MET A 86 16.61 10.87 -27.35
N LEU A 87 16.71 10.22 -28.52
CA LEU A 87 16.82 10.90 -29.81
C LEU A 87 15.60 11.76 -30.12
N THR A 88 14.39 11.26 -29.83
CA THR A 88 13.14 12.02 -29.98
C THR A 88 13.18 13.29 -29.14
N LEU A 89 13.65 13.20 -27.90
CA LEU A 89 13.80 14.38 -27.05
C LEU A 89 14.85 15.35 -27.58
N THR A 90 16.04 14.87 -27.95
CA THR A 90 17.11 15.70 -28.51
C THR A 90 16.63 16.48 -29.75
N ARG A 91 15.90 15.82 -30.67
CA ARG A 91 15.31 16.46 -31.86
C ARG A 91 14.14 17.40 -31.52
N SER A 92 13.50 17.20 -30.37
CA SER A 92 12.39 18.03 -29.88
C SER A 92 12.83 19.27 -29.07
N LEU A 93 14.13 19.44 -28.81
CA LEU A 93 14.64 20.58 -28.02
C LEU A 93 14.32 21.96 -28.62
N PRO A 94 14.41 22.19 -29.96
CA PRO A 94 14.04 23.48 -30.54
C PRO A 94 12.56 23.86 -30.33
N PRO A 95 11.55 23.04 -30.69
CA PRO A 95 10.16 23.40 -30.43
C PRO A 95 9.82 23.42 -28.93
N LEU A 96 10.48 22.61 -28.10
CA LEU A 96 10.35 22.70 -26.65
C LEU A 96 10.76 24.08 -26.13
N ARG A 97 11.86 24.64 -26.65
CA ARG A 97 12.32 25.98 -26.28
C ARG A 97 11.27 27.05 -26.59
N ASP A 98 10.58 26.92 -27.71
CA ASP A 98 9.54 27.87 -28.10
C ASP A 98 8.32 27.80 -27.16
N VAL A 99 7.90 26.59 -26.76
CA VAL A 99 6.84 26.40 -25.77
C VAL A 99 7.23 26.98 -24.40
N LEU A 100 8.45 26.73 -23.94
CA LEU A 100 8.97 27.26 -22.67
C LEU A 100 9.08 28.79 -22.65
N LYS A 101 9.36 29.42 -23.80
CA LYS A 101 9.37 30.89 -23.95
C LYS A 101 7.98 31.51 -24.01
N SER A 102 6.99 30.76 -24.50
CA SER A 102 5.63 31.27 -24.74
C SER A 102 4.82 31.42 -23.46
N ASN A 103 5.28 30.86 -22.34
CA ASN A 103 4.62 30.90 -21.05
C ASN A 103 5.61 31.26 -19.94
N ARG A 104 5.11 31.69 -18.79
CA ARG A 104 5.94 32.07 -17.63
C ARG A 104 5.97 30.95 -16.59
N PHE A 105 6.75 29.91 -16.86
CA PHE A 105 6.89 28.77 -15.94
C PHE A 105 7.75 29.11 -14.72
N SER A 106 7.33 28.62 -13.56
CA SER A 106 8.06 28.72 -12.28
C SER A 106 9.02 27.54 -12.09
N ALA A 107 8.64 26.36 -12.59
CA ALA A 107 9.45 25.15 -12.52
C ALA A 107 9.25 24.29 -13.78
N PHE A 108 10.26 23.48 -14.08
CA PHE A 108 10.27 22.55 -15.20
C PHE A 108 10.74 21.18 -14.73
N VAL A 109 9.88 20.17 -14.81
CA VAL A 109 10.17 18.81 -14.36
C VAL A 109 10.34 17.90 -15.56
N VAL A 110 11.49 17.22 -15.64
CA VAL A 110 11.81 16.24 -16.68
C VAL A 110 12.00 14.85 -16.07
N ASP A 111 11.84 13.81 -16.87
CA ASP A 111 12.26 12.47 -16.47
C ASP A 111 13.76 12.19 -16.80
N PRO A 112 14.33 11.02 -16.42
CA PRO A 112 15.75 10.69 -16.60
C PRO A 112 16.32 10.79 -18.02
N PHE A 113 15.49 10.83 -19.06
CA PHE A 113 15.95 11.01 -20.45
C PHE A 113 15.84 12.46 -20.93
N GLY A 114 15.03 13.29 -20.28
CA GLY A 114 14.86 14.71 -20.59
C GLY A 114 15.97 15.64 -20.08
N ILE A 115 17.07 15.11 -19.58
CA ILE A 115 18.14 15.86 -18.89
C ILE A 115 18.74 16.97 -19.77
N ASP A 116 18.81 16.75 -21.08
CA ASP A 116 19.36 17.74 -22.02
C ASP A 116 18.53 19.03 -22.05
N ALA A 117 17.22 18.94 -21.75
CA ALA A 117 16.32 20.09 -21.71
C ALA A 117 16.53 20.98 -20.47
N LEU A 118 17.20 20.50 -19.42
CA LEU A 118 17.45 21.29 -18.21
C LEU A 118 18.30 22.54 -18.47
N ALA A 119 19.20 22.49 -19.46
CA ALA A 119 19.99 23.65 -19.86
C ALA A 119 19.10 24.77 -20.43
N ILE A 120 18.06 24.42 -21.21
CA ILE A 120 17.10 25.38 -21.75
C ILE A 120 16.33 26.06 -20.63
N ALA A 121 15.90 25.29 -19.62
CA ALA A 121 15.21 25.85 -18.45
C ALA A 121 16.09 26.87 -17.70
N LYS A 122 17.37 26.56 -17.48
CA LYS A 122 18.32 27.50 -16.87
C LYS A 122 18.51 28.78 -17.68
N GLU A 123 18.68 28.67 -19.00
CA GLU A 123 18.79 29.82 -19.90
C GLU A 123 17.56 30.73 -19.88
N LEU A 124 16.38 30.16 -19.60
CA LEU A 124 15.11 30.86 -19.49
C LEU A 124 14.75 31.27 -18.05
N ASN A 125 15.65 31.05 -17.08
CA ASN A 125 15.43 31.28 -15.65
C ASN A 125 14.20 30.53 -15.09
N ILE A 126 13.99 29.30 -15.53
CA ILE A 126 12.95 28.37 -15.03
C ILE A 126 13.65 27.32 -14.15
N SER A 127 13.14 27.10 -12.94
CA SER A 127 13.72 26.18 -11.95
C SER A 127 13.66 24.71 -12.44
N PRO A 128 14.79 24.05 -12.76
CA PRO A 128 14.81 22.70 -13.32
C PRO A 128 14.76 21.60 -12.25
N TYR A 129 13.89 20.61 -12.41
CA TYR A 129 13.79 19.44 -11.52
C TYR A 129 13.80 18.14 -12.33
N ILE A 130 14.26 17.06 -11.70
CA ILE A 130 14.15 15.71 -12.25
C ILE A 130 13.10 14.97 -11.44
N PHE A 131 12.12 14.37 -12.11
CA PHE A 131 11.33 13.30 -11.53
C PHE A 131 11.92 11.96 -11.95
N PHE A 132 12.44 11.21 -10.99
CA PHE A 132 13.04 9.89 -11.18
C PHE A 132 11.99 8.82 -10.83
N PRO A 133 11.28 8.24 -11.83
CA PRO A 133 10.15 7.34 -11.60
C PRO A 133 10.56 5.91 -11.21
N SER A 134 11.80 5.73 -10.75
CA SER A 134 12.34 4.47 -10.23
C SER A 134 12.76 4.67 -8.77
N ASN A 135 13.65 3.82 -8.26
CA ASN A 135 13.99 3.74 -6.84
C ASN A 135 15.34 4.40 -6.48
N ALA A 136 15.60 4.58 -5.18
CA ALA A 136 16.84 5.19 -4.69
C ALA A 136 18.06 4.33 -5.03
N PHE A 137 17.92 2.99 -5.08
CA PHE A 137 19.00 2.09 -5.47
C PHE A 137 19.48 2.34 -6.91
N ALA A 138 18.55 2.46 -7.85
CA ALA A 138 18.85 2.80 -9.24
C ALA A 138 19.42 4.22 -9.37
N LEU A 139 18.91 5.19 -8.61
CA LEU A 139 19.45 6.55 -8.59
C LEU A 139 20.90 6.59 -8.07
N SER A 140 21.21 5.81 -7.03
CA SER A 140 22.56 5.65 -6.50
C SER A 140 23.54 5.16 -7.57
N LEU A 141 23.13 4.17 -8.38
CA LEU A 141 23.92 3.73 -9.53
C LEU A 141 24.10 4.85 -10.56
N VAL A 142 23.03 5.56 -10.93
CA VAL A 142 23.08 6.64 -11.93
C VAL A 142 24.05 7.75 -11.52
N LEU A 143 24.03 8.16 -10.25
CA LEU A 143 24.92 9.21 -9.75
C LEU A 143 26.37 8.73 -9.58
N HIS A 144 26.57 7.44 -9.29
CA HIS A 144 27.90 6.84 -9.16
C HIS A 144 28.50 6.40 -10.52
N LEU A 145 27.69 6.29 -11.57
CA LEU A 145 28.09 5.77 -12.88
C LEU A 145 29.31 6.47 -13.50
N PRO A 146 29.46 7.82 -13.46
CA PRO A 146 30.67 8.46 -13.96
C PRO A 146 31.95 7.96 -13.27
N LYS A 147 31.87 7.68 -11.96
CA LYS A 147 33.04 7.17 -11.22
C LYS A 147 33.33 5.71 -11.55
N LEU A 148 32.28 4.89 -11.73
CA LEU A 148 32.43 3.51 -12.20
C LEU A 148 33.07 3.46 -13.58
N ASP A 149 32.66 4.33 -14.49
CA ASP A 149 33.22 4.38 -15.85
C ASP A 149 34.72 4.68 -15.85
N GLU A 150 35.18 5.59 -14.98
CA GLU A 150 36.59 5.93 -14.82
C GLU A 150 37.42 4.82 -14.17
N THR A 151 36.82 4.04 -13.27
CA THR A 151 37.55 3.09 -12.41
C THR A 151 37.50 1.65 -12.90
N VAL A 152 36.50 1.31 -13.71
CA VAL A 152 36.32 -0.02 -14.30
C VAL A 152 36.74 0.03 -15.76
N SER A 153 37.56 -0.92 -16.22
CA SER A 153 38.03 -1.01 -17.61
C SER A 153 37.33 -2.10 -18.43
N CYS A 154 36.75 -3.12 -17.80
CA CYS A 154 36.00 -4.18 -18.46
C CYS A 154 34.50 -3.88 -18.55
N GLU A 155 33.72 -4.76 -19.19
CA GLU A 155 32.27 -4.70 -19.10
C GLU A 155 31.82 -4.97 -17.66
N TYR A 156 30.81 -4.24 -17.18
CA TYR A 156 30.37 -4.41 -15.80
C TYR A 156 29.87 -5.84 -15.54
N ARG A 157 29.20 -6.46 -16.51
CA ARG A 157 28.72 -7.85 -16.43
C ARG A 157 29.83 -8.89 -16.20
N ASP A 158 31.08 -8.54 -16.51
CA ASP A 158 32.25 -9.40 -16.36
C ASP A 158 33.04 -9.10 -15.07
N LEU A 159 32.55 -8.20 -14.21
CA LEU A 159 33.18 -7.92 -12.92
C LEU A 159 33.13 -9.17 -12.03
N PRO A 160 34.26 -9.56 -11.41
CA PRO A 160 34.32 -10.72 -10.52
C PRO A 160 33.59 -10.45 -9.20
N GLU A 161 33.69 -9.23 -8.70
CA GLU A 161 33.09 -8.79 -7.45
C GLU A 161 31.83 -7.94 -7.71
N PRO A 162 30.80 -8.03 -6.85
CA PRO A 162 29.65 -7.14 -6.92
C PRO A 162 30.03 -5.66 -6.80
N VAL A 163 29.32 -4.81 -7.53
CA VAL A 163 29.39 -3.35 -7.40
C VAL A 163 28.81 -2.94 -6.05
N LYS A 164 29.56 -2.12 -5.30
CA LYS A 164 29.14 -1.60 -4.00
C LYS A 164 28.72 -0.15 -4.17
N LEU A 165 27.43 0.10 -4.00
CA LEU A 165 26.86 1.45 -4.02
C LEU A 165 26.63 1.93 -2.58
N PRO A 166 26.86 3.23 -2.29
CA PRO A 166 26.62 3.80 -0.98
C PRO A 166 25.19 3.54 -0.49
N GLY A 167 25.06 2.99 0.73
CA GLY A 167 23.76 2.73 1.36
C GLY A 167 22.94 1.58 0.77
N CYS A 168 23.47 0.85 -0.21
CA CYS A 168 22.74 -0.21 -0.93
C CYS A 168 23.37 -1.60 -0.74
N ILE A 169 22.59 -2.64 -1.03
CA ILE A 169 23.14 -4.01 -1.14
C ILE A 169 24.15 -4.12 -2.29
N PRO A 170 25.18 -4.99 -2.18
CA PRO A 170 26.08 -5.28 -3.30
C PRO A 170 25.30 -5.88 -4.47
N ILE A 171 25.61 -5.47 -5.70
CA ILE A 171 24.92 -5.97 -6.90
C ILE A 171 25.88 -6.43 -7.99
N HIS A 172 25.64 -7.61 -8.54
CA HIS A 172 26.44 -8.12 -9.65
C HIS A 172 26.25 -7.25 -10.90
N GLY A 173 27.32 -7.04 -11.66
CA GLY A 173 27.28 -6.20 -12.85
C GLY A 173 26.27 -6.63 -13.92
N ARG A 174 25.99 -7.94 -14.02
CA ARG A 174 24.98 -8.52 -14.92
C ARG A 174 23.53 -8.19 -14.56
N ASP A 175 23.31 -7.70 -13.33
CA ASP A 175 22.01 -7.31 -12.79
C ASP A 175 21.84 -5.77 -12.76
N LEU A 176 22.83 -4.99 -13.21
CA LEU A 176 22.72 -3.54 -13.39
C LEU A 176 21.74 -3.17 -14.53
N LEU A 177 21.32 -1.90 -14.56
CA LEU A 177 20.39 -1.36 -15.55
C LEU A 177 20.83 -1.59 -17.01
N GLU A 178 19.86 -1.83 -17.90
CA GLU A 178 20.09 -2.19 -19.31
C GLU A 178 21.09 -1.28 -20.06
N PRO A 179 21.03 0.07 -19.97
CA PRO A 179 21.99 0.94 -20.64
C PRO A 179 23.47 0.66 -20.34
N VAL A 180 23.79 0.05 -19.19
CA VAL A 180 25.19 -0.21 -18.79
C VAL A 180 25.64 -1.64 -19.08
N GLN A 181 24.77 -2.47 -19.65
CA GLN A 181 25.13 -3.85 -19.96
C GLN A 181 26.12 -3.98 -21.12
N ASP A 182 26.23 -2.96 -21.98
CA ASP A 182 27.21 -2.87 -23.07
C ASP A 182 27.80 -1.46 -23.12
N ARG A 183 29.02 -1.31 -22.60
CA ARG A 183 29.73 -0.03 -22.50
C ARG A 183 30.19 0.52 -23.86
N THR A 184 30.15 -0.28 -24.91
CA THR A 184 30.51 0.16 -26.26
C THR A 184 29.32 0.73 -27.03
N SER A 185 28.10 0.40 -26.58
CA SER A 185 26.85 0.79 -27.22
C SER A 185 26.63 2.30 -27.22
N GLU A 186 25.87 2.77 -28.22
CA GLU A 186 25.43 4.17 -28.26
C GLU A 186 24.52 4.50 -27.08
N PHE A 187 23.71 3.54 -26.63
CA PHE A 187 22.84 3.73 -25.47
C PHE A 187 23.63 4.06 -24.21
N TYR A 188 24.73 3.33 -23.96
CA TYR A 188 25.62 3.63 -22.83
C TYR A 188 26.22 5.03 -22.91
N LYS A 189 26.75 5.42 -24.08
CA LYS A 189 27.40 6.73 -24.26
C LYS A 189 26.43 7.89 -24.03
N MET A 190 25.23 7.79 -24.61
CA MET A 190 24.16 8.77 -24.39
C MET A 190 23.76 8.81 -22.92
N PHE A 191 23.51 7.66 -22.30
CA PHE A 191 23.09 7.56 -20.91
C PHE A 191 24.14 8.12 -19.95
N LEU A 192 25.42 7.73 -20.10
CA LEU A 192 26.55 8.24 -19.32
C LEU A 192 26.66 9.77 -19.45
N THR A 193 26.50 10.31 -20.66
CA THR A 193 26.50 11.76 -20.89
C THR A 193 25.37 12.45 -20.13
N SER A 194 24.16 11.88 -20.13
CA SER A 194 23.04 12.40 -19.36
C SER A 194 23.32 12.35 -17.85
N THR A 195 23.90 11.27 -17.30
CA THR A 195 24.20 11.16 -15.86
C THR A 195 25.10 12.28 -15.35
N LYS A 196 26.10 12.69 -16.13
CA LYS A 196 27.03 13.78 -15.81
C LYS A 196 26.32 15.15 -15.68
N ARG A 197 25.11 15.28 -16.21
CA ARG A 197 24.32 16.51 -16.24
C ARG A 197 23.20 16.56 -15.19
N TYR A 198 23.05 15.55 -14.33
CA TYR A 198 22.02 15.54 -13.27
C TYR A 198 22.12 16.76 -12.33
N ARG A 199 23.33 17.29 -12.12
CA ARG A 199 23.59 18.51 -11.34
C ARG A 199 23.08 19.80 -12.00
N LEU A 200 22.52 19.73 -13.21
CA LEU A 200 21.76 20.85 -13.76
C LEU A 200 20.42 21.02 -13.05
N ALA A 201 19.86 19.98 -12.43
CA ALA A 201 18.64 20.13 -11.64
C ALA A 201 18.91 20.88 -10.32
N GLU A 202 17.87 21.55 -9.83
CA GLU A 202 17.80 22.13 -8.48
C GLU A 202 17.26 21.12 -7.46
N GLY A 203 16.73 19.98 -7.92
CA GLY A 203 16.37 18.87 -7.06
C GLY A 203 15.88 17.65 -7.84
N ILE A 204 15.94 16.50 -7.18
CA ILE A 204 15.47 15.22 -7.71
C ILE A 204 14.31 14.72 -6.86
N ILE A 205 13.16 14.56 -7.49
CA ILE A 205 11.97 13.94 -6.93
C ILE A 205 12.05 12.44 -7.23
N VAL A 206 12.01 11.58 -6.23
CA VAL A 206 12.14 10.12 -6.40
C VAL A 206 10.85 9.45 -5.95
N ASN A 207 10.37 8.49 -6.75
CA ASN A 207 9.17 7.72 -6.43
C ASN A 207 9.48 6.60 -5.42
N THR A 208 9.95 6.97 -4.23
CA THR A 208 10.26 6.07 -3.12
C THR A 208 10.03 6.78 -1.78
N PHE A 209 10.20 6.07 -0.66
CA PHE A 209 10.02 6.58 0.70
C PHE A 209 11.04 5.99 1.68
N MET A 210 11.22 6.62 2.83
CA MET A 210 12.30 6.32 3.79
C MET A 210 12.24 4.91 4.35
N GLU A 211 11.05 4.37 4.57
CA GLU A 211 10.84 3.04 5.13
C GLU A 211 11.16 1.94 4.11
N LEU A 212 11.12 2.27 2.81
CA LEU A 212 11.44 1.33 1.74
C LEU A 212 12.94 1.27 1.44
N GLU A 213 13.62 2.41 1.40
CA GLU A 213 15.03 2.50 0.95
C GLU A 213 15.88 3.44 1.82
N GLY A 214 15.58 3.53 3.11
CA GLY A 214 16.17 4.54 4.00
C GLY A 214 17.69 4.58 4.03
N SER A 215 18.37 3.44 3.91
CA SER A 215 19.84 3.38 3.84
C SER A 215 20.39 4.03 2.56
N ALA A 216 19.78 3.74 1.41
CA ALA A 216 20.17 4.32 0.13
C ALA A 216 19.84 5.82 0.09
N ILE A 217 18.67 6.22 0.59
CA ILE A 217 18.25 7.62 0.66
C ILE A 217 19.20 8.41 1.57
N LYS A 218 19.52 7.89 2.76
CA LYS A 218 20.49 8.52 3.68
C LYS A 218 21.85 8.65 3.02
N ALA A 219 22.36 7.60 2.38
CA ALA A 219 23.65 7.69 1.70
C ALA A 219 23.66 8.73 0.56
N LEU A 220 22.57 8.84 -0.20
CA LEU A 220 22.40 9.86 -1.24
C LEU A 220 22.36 11.29 -0.66
N LEU A 221 21.81 11.46 0.55
CA LEU A 221 21.82 12.72 1.29
C LEU A 221 23.19 12.99 1.96
N ASP A 222 23.89 11.94 2.38
CA ASP A 222 25.11 11.95 3.21
C ASP A 222 26.43 11.95 2.43
N GLU A 223 26.47 11.66 1.11
CA GLU A 223 27.68 11.68 0.24
C GLU A 223 28.32 13.10 0.05
N GLU A 224 28.33 13.88 1.13
CA GLU A 224 29.04 15.12 1.46
C GLU A 224 28.68 16.36 0.61
N ALA A 225 27.86 17.27 1.16
CA ALA A 225 27.88 18.72 0.88
C ALA A 225 27.73 19.20 -0.58
N LYS A 226 27.07 18.43 -1.47
CA LYS A 226 26.83 18.82 -2.88
C LYS A 226 25.36 19.10 -3.16
N ASN A 227 24.93 20.36 -2.94
CA ASN A 227 23.88 21.17 -3.60
C ASN A 227 22.73 20.53 -4.45
N LEU A 228 22.37 19.25 -4.31
CA LEU A 228 21.31 18.61 -5.08
C LEU A 228 20.27 17.98 -4.13
N PRO A 229 19.26 18.76 -3.71
CA PRO A 229 18.13 18.29 -2.92
C PRO A 229 17.49 17.02 -3.48
N LEU A 230 17.15 16.09 -2.57
CA LEU A 230 16.46 14.85 -2.87
C LEU A 230 15.10 14.84 -2.17
N PHE A 231 14.05 14.53 -2.91
CA PHE A 231 12.66 14.50 -2.42
C PHE A 231 12.07 13.10 -2.63
N PRO A 232 12.18 12.18 -1.66
CA PRO A 232 11.45 10.91 -1.68
C PRO A 232 9.97 11.21 -1.42
N VAL A 233 9.13 11.10 -2.46
CA VAL A 233 7.69 11.47 -2.41
C VAL A 233 6.75 10.32 -2.80
N GLY A 234 7.30 9.11 -2.92
CA GLY A 234 6.54 7.92 -3.26
C GLY A 234 5.70 7.40 -2.09
N PRO A 235 4.80 6.43 -2.34
CA PRO A 235 4.52 5.85 -3.65
C PRO A 235 3.46 6.66 -4.43
N ILE A 236 3.82 7.12 -5.63
CA ILE A 236 2.91 7.74 -6.59
C ILE A 236 2.25 6.62 -7.40
N GLN A 237 0.93 6.46 -7.23
CA GLN A 237 0.13 5.43 -7.90
C GLN A 237 -0.83 6.04 -8.91
N SER A 238 -1.20 5.25 -9.92
CA SER A 238 -2.30 5.61 -10.81
C SER A 238 -3.63 5.42 -10.09
N GLY A 239 -4.46 6.47 -10.02
CA GLY A 239 -5.84 6.32 -9.56
C GLY A 239 -6.63 5.35 -10.44
N SER A 240 -7.54 4.57 -9.86
CA SER A 240 -8.44 3.68 -10.61
C SER A 240 -9.32 4.51 -11.56
N SER A 241 -9.33 4.17 -12.86
CA SER A 241 -10.26 4.77 -13.81
C SER A 241 -11.68 4.29 -13.55
N ASN A 242 -12.64 5.21 -13.49
CA ASN A 242 -14.06 4.90 -13.26
C ASN A 242 -14.80 4.35 -14.50
N GLN A 243 -14.09 4.10 -15.61
CA GLN A 243 -14.67 3.47 -16.79
C GLN A 243 -14.24 2.01 -16.80
N VAL A 244 -15.19 1.14 -16.43
CA VAL A 244 -14.98 -0.30 -16.39
C VAL A 244 -15.31 -0.86 -17.77
N ASP A 245 -14.29 -1.20 -18.55
CA ASP A 245 -14.48 -1.97 -19.78
C ASP A 245 -14.99 -3.38 -19.45
N LYS A 246 -15.69 -4.04 -20.39
CA LYS A 246 -16.28 -5.37 -20.16
C LYS A 246 -15.26 -6.41 -19.68
N LEU A 247 -14.04 -6.36 -20.21
CA LEU A 247 -12.94 -7.27 -19.82
C LEU A 247 -12.48 -7.04 -18.37
N GLU A 248 -12.55 -5.79 -17.88
CA GLU A 248 -12.30 -5.48 -16.46
C GLU A 248 -13.38 -6.10 -15.58
N SER A 249 -14.64 -5.92 -15.96
CA SER A 249 -15.78 -6.48 -15.24
C SER A 249 -15.72 -8.01 -15.16
N ASP A 250 -15.32 -8.68 -16.24
CA ASP A 250 -15.22 -10.15 -16.27
C ASP A 250 -14.07 -10.66 -15.38
N CYS A 251 -12.94 -9.96 -15.36
CA CYS A 251 -11.79 -10.27 -14.52
C CYS A 251 -12.12 -10.15 -13.02
N LEU A 252 -12.74 -9.03 -12.63
CA LEU A 252 -13.12 -8.78 -11.23
C LEU A 252 -14.24 -9.73 -10.76
N SER A 253 -15.26 -9.97 -11.60
CA SER A 253 -16.31 -10.95 -11.31
C SER A 253 -15.75 -12.37 -11.11
N TRP A 254 -14.73 -12.76 -11.88
CA TRP A 254 -14.06 -14.03 -11.65
C TRP A 254 -13.36 -14.08 -10.28
N LEU A 255 -12.70 -12.99 -9.87
CA LEU A 255 -12.03 -12.88 -8.56
C LEU A 255 -12.99 -12.92 -7.38
N ASP A 256 -14.18 -12.30 -7.50
CA ASP A 256 -15.23 -12.30 -6.49
C ASP A 256 -15.66 -13.72 -6.08
N ASN A 257 -15.53 -14.67 -7.01
CA ASN A 257 -15.90 -16.07 -6.80
C ASN A 257 -14.75 -16.95 -6.28
N GLN A 258 -13.59 -16.36 -5.93
CA GLN A 258 -12.43 -17.09 -5.41
C GLN A 258 -12.25 -16.89 -3.91
N PRO A 259 -11.69 -17.88 -3.18
CA PRO A 259 -11.30 -17.70 -1.79
C PRO A 259 -10.27 -16.58 -1.60
N HIS A 260 -10.27 -15.99 -0.41
CA HIS A 260 -9.33 -14.94 -0.01
C HIS A 260 -7.87 -15.41 -0.14
N GLY A 261 -7.00 -14.56 -0.68
CA GLY A 261 -5.57 -14.82 -0.83
C GLY A 261 -5.21 -16.09 -1.63
N SER A 262 -6.12 -16.58 -2.50
CA SER A 262 -5.93 -17.87 -3.19
C SER A 262 -5.47 -17.76 -4.64
N VAL A 263 -5.45 -16.55 -5.21
CA VAL A 263 -5.17 -16.30 -6.63
C VAL A 263 -3.80 -15.66 -6.81
N LEU A 264 -2.98 -16.25 -7.68
CA LEU A 264 -1.75 -15.64 -8.18
C LEU A 264 -2.07 -14.73 -9.38
N PHE A 265 -1.74 -13.45 -9.30
CA PHE A 265 -1.76 -12.58 -10.47
C PHE A 265 -0.44 -12.70 -11.24
N VAL A 266 -0.47 -12.80 -12.57
CA VAL A 266 0.70 -12.96 -13.44
C VAL A 266 0.66 -11.90 -14.52
N CYS A 267 1.58 -10.92 -14.47
CA CYS A 267 1.62 -9.81 -15.41
C CYS A 267 3.05 -9.26 -15.60
N PHE A 268 3.47 -9.16 -16.86
CA PHE A 268 4.78 -8.61 -17.26
C PHE A 268 4.70 -7.14 -17.69
N GLY A 269 3.68 -6.42 -17.21
CA GLY A 269 3.47 -5.00 -17.48
C GLY A 269 3.00 -4.69 -18.91
N SER A 270 3.15 -3.43 -19.31
CA SER A 270 2.74 -2.94 -20.63
C SER A 270 3.67 -3.36 -21.75
N GLY A 271 4.97 -3.52 -21.44
CA GLY A 271 6.01 -3.78 -22.45
C GLY A 271 6.50 -5.22 -22.54
N GLY A 272 6.42 -5.98 -21.44
CA GLY A 272 7.11 -7.25 -21.29
C GLY A 272 6.60 -8.34 -22.22
N THR A 273 7.53 -9.01 -22.90
CA THR A 273 7.28 -10.19 -23.75
C THR A 273 8.25 -11.31 -23.38
N LEU A 274 7.75 -12.54 -23.46
CA LEU A 274 8.55 -13.77 -23.29
C LEU A 274 8.77 -14.43 -24.65
N SER A 275 9.78 -15.29 -24.76
CA SER A 275 9.93 -16.17 -25.92
C SER A 275 8.77 -17.17 -26.00
N TYR A 276 8.58 -17.78 -27.17
CA TYR A 276 7.57 -18.85 -27.33
C TYR A 276 7.84 -20.02 -26.37
N GLU A 277 9.10 -20.43 -26.27
CA GLU A 277 9.52 -21.50 -25.37
C GLU A 277 9.23 -21.17 -23.91
N GLN A 278 9.60 -19.96 -23.46
CA GLN A 278 9.37 -19.55 -22.08
C GLN A 278 7.89 -19.35 -21.75
N THR A 279 7.09 -18.90 -22.73
CA THR A 279 5.62 -18.80 -22.60
C THR A 279 4.98 -20.18 -22.42
N ASN A 280 5.47 -21.19 -23.14
CA ASN A 280 5.02 -22.56 -22.98
C ASN A 280 5.38 -23.14 -21.60
N GLU A 281 6.62 -22.93 -21.13
CA GLU A 281 7.00 -23.37 -19.79
C GLU A 281 6.18 -22.67 -18.70
N LEU A 282 5.90 -21.37 -18.84
CA LEU A 282 5.04 -20.64 -17.92
C LEU A 282 3.61 -21.19 -17.88
N ALA A 283 3.00 -21.43 -19.04
CA ALA A 283 1.67 -22.02 -19.13
C ALA A 283 1.62 -23.38 -18.42
N LEU A 284 2.56 -24.28 -18.75
CA LEU A 284 2.61 -25.63 -18.20
C LEU A 284 2.99 -25.63 -16.72
N GLY A 285 3.81 -24.68 -16.26
CA GLY A 285 4.16 -24.51 -14.86
C GLY A 285 3.00 -23.99 -14.02
N LEU A 286 2.20 -23.06 -14.55
CA LEU A 286 0.97 -22.60 -13.91
C LEU A 286 -0.04 -23.75 -13.78
N GLU A 287 -0.22 -24.55 -14.83
CA GLU A 287 -1.04 -25.76 -14.81
C GLU A 287 -0.55 -26.75 -13.73
N LEU A 288 0.74 -27.12 -13.74
CA LEU A 288 1.36 -28.03 -12.77
C LEU A 288 1.31 -27.53 -11.31
N SER A 289 1.23 -26.22 -11.12
CA SER A 289 1.17 -25.61 -9.79
C SER A 289 -0.12 -25.98 -9.04
N GLY A 290 -1.21 -26.28 -9.77
CA GLY A 290 -2.55 -26.46 -9.20
C GLY A 290 -3.09 -25.23 -8.47
N GLN A 291 -2.39 -24.10 -8.47
CA GLN A 291 -2.83 -22.86 -7.84
C GLN A 291 -3.75 -22.10 -8.79
N LYS A 292 -4.65 -21.31 -8.22
CA LYS A 292 -5.51 -20.43 -9.01
C LYS A 292 -4.69 -19.25 -9.53
N PHE A 293 -4.95 -18.82 -10.76
CA PHE A 293 -4.20 -17.73 -11.36
C PHE A 293 -5.03 -16.85 -12.29
N ILE A 294 -4.61 -15.59 -12.40
CA ILE A 294 -4.99 -14.71 -13.50
C ILE A 294 -3.71 -14.40 -14.27
N TRP A 295 -3.70 -14.69 -15.56
CA TRP A 295 -2.54 -14.44 -16.41
C TRP A 295 -2.86 -13.47 -17.54
N VAL A 296 -2.23 -12.30 -17.50
CA VAL A 296 -2.27 -11.32 -18.58
C VAL A 296 -1.26 -11.73 -19.66
N VAL A 297 -1.76 -12.11 -20.83
CA VAL A 297 -0.95 -12.65 -21.93
C VAL A 297 -0.74 -11.65 -23.05
N ARG A 298 0.45 -11.69 -23.65
CA ARG A 298 0.83 -10.98 -24.87
C ARG A 298 1.43 -11.97 -25.86
N ALA A 299 1.45 -11.64 -27.15
CA ALA A 299 2.08 -12.52 -28.11
C ALA A 299 3.58 -12.64 -27.78
N PRO A 300 4.11 -13.87 -27.72
CA PRO A 300 5.52 -14.09 -27.47
C PRO A 300 6.39 -13.49 -28.58
N ASN A 301 7.61 -13.11 -28.23
CA ASN A 301 8.60 -12.58 -29.15
C ASN A 301 9.97 -13.18 -28.79
N ASN A 302 10.65 -13.75 -29.78
CA ASN A 302 11.94 -14.42 -29.57
C ASN A 302 13.15 -13.46 -29.67
N GLU A 303 12.94 -12.25 -30.18
CA GLU A 303 14.00 -11.28 -30.47
C GLU A 303 14.14 -10.19 -29.40
N SER A 304 13.02 -9.72 -28.84
CA SER A 304 13.03 -8.71 -27.78
C SER A 304 12.06 -9.00 -26.63
N ALA A 305 12.51 -8.69 -25.42
CA ALA A 305 11.74 -8.81 -24.18
C ALA A 305 10.82 -7.59 -23.90
N ASP A 306 10.90 -6.55 -24.73
CA ASP A 306 10.09 -5.32 -24.68
C ASP A 306 9.34 -5.05 -26.01
N ALA A 307 9.14 -6.11 -26.83
CA ALA A 307 8.67 -6.00 -28.21
C ALA A 307 7.29 -5.34 -28.37
N THR A 308 6.49 -5.29 -27.30
CA THR A 308 5.17 -4.62 -27.30
C THR A 308 5.29 -3.11 -27.50
N TYR A 309 6.45 -2.49 -27.21
CA TYR A 309 6.68 -1.08 -27.54
C TYR A 309 7.06 -0.84 -29.00
N LEU A 310 7.41 -1.89 -29.75
CA LEU A 310 7.92 -1.80 -31.13
C LEU A 310 6.86 -2.14 -32.20
N SER A 311 5.71 -2.70 -31.81
CA SER A 311 4.67 -3.09 -32.77
C SER A 311 3.27 -3.00 -32.17
N ASP A 312 2.33 -2.43 -32.93
CA ASP A 312 0.90 -2.65 -32.70
C ASP A 312 0.62 -4.12 -33.07
N GLN A 313 0.70 -5.02 -32.09
CA GLN A 313 0.43 -6.44 -32.33
C GLN A 313 -1.05 -6.63 -32.70
N THR A 314 -1.38 -6.58 -33.98
CA THR A 314 -2.62 -7.13 -34.52
C THR A 314 -2.48 -8.64 -34.52
N LEU A 315 -2.74 -9.28 -33.38
CA LEU A 315 -3.03 -10.71 -33.37
C LEU A 315 -4.27 -10.90 -34.25
N GLY A 316 -4.22 -11.89 -35.15
CA GLY A 316 -5.39 -12.30 -35.94
C GLY A 316 -6.56 -12.76 -35.05
N ASN A 317 -7.57 -13.41 -35.63
CA ASN A 317 -8.84 -13.70 -34.97
C ASN A 317 -8.78 -14.48 -33.62
N ASN A 318 -7.63 -15.04 -33.21
CA ASN A 318 -7.45 -15.72 -31.92
C ASN A 318 -6.20 -15.20 -31.16
N PRO A 319 -6.37 -14.33 -30.15
CA PRO A 319 -5.25 -13.73 -29.41
C PRO A 319 -4.55 -14.70 -28.43
N LEU A 320 -5.02 -15.95 -28.33
CA LEU A 320 -4.49 -16.98 -27.42
C LEU A 320 -3.87 -18.17 -28.17
N ALA A 321 -3.78 -18.10 -29.51
CA ALA A 321 -3.38 -19.23 -30.36
C ALA A 321 -1.93 -19.74 -30.13
N PHE A 322 -1.08 -18.93 -29.49
CA PHE A 322 0.30 -19.30 -29.17
C PHE A 322 0.44 -20.15 -27.90
N LEU A 323 -0.62 -20.26 -27.09
CA LEU A 323 -0.60 -21.07 -25.88
C LEU A 323 -0.60 -22.57 -26.23
N PRO A 324 -0.12 -23.44 -25.33
CA PRO A 324 -0.19 -24.88 -25.53
C PRO A 324 -1.61 -25.32 -25.89
N LYS A 325 -1.71 -26.25 -26.86
CA LYS A 325 -3.01 -26.76 -27.34
C LYS A 325 -3.92 -27.10 -26.17
N GLU A 326 -5.17 -26.63 -26.19
CA GLU A 326 -6.19 -26.88 -25.16
C GLU A 326 -5.88 -26.35 -23.74
N PHE A 327 -4.82 -25.56 -23.54
CA PHE A 327 -4.45 -25.02 -22.21
C PHE A 327 -5.61 -24.31 -21.51
N VAL A 328 -6.27 -23.37 -22.19
CA VAL A 328 -7.38 -22.60 -21.63
C VAL A 328 -8.53 -23.49 -21.16
N GLU A 329 -8.84 -24.57 -21.90
CA GLU A 329 -9.89 -25.52 -21.51
C GLU A 329 -9.43 -26.43 -20.37
N ARG A 330 -8.17 -26.89 -20.36
CA ARG A 330 -7.64 -27.72 -19.27
C ARG A 330 -7.57 -26.97 -17.94
N THR A 331 -7.30 -25.67 -17.97
CA THR A 331 -7.25 -24.84 -16.76
C THR A 331 -8.58 -24.17 -16.43
N LYS A 332 -9.68 -24.55 -17.08
CA LYS A 332 -11.01 -24.00 -16.85
C LYS A 332 -11.48 -24.30 -15.42
N GLY A 333 -11.60 -23.25 -14.62
CA GLY A 333 -11.92 -23.33 -13.18
C GLY A 333 -10.69 -23.25 -12.25
N GLN A 334 -9.48 -23.41 -12.79
CA GLN A 334 -8.23 -23.13 -12.08
C GLN A 334 -7.76 -21.70 -12.36
N GLY A 335 -7.72 -21.28 -13.63
CA GLY A 335 -7.17 -19.98 -14.00
C GLY A 335 -7.96 -19.23 -15.06
N LEU A 336 -7.78 -17.92 -15.08
CA LEU A 336 -8.32 -17.00 -16.08
C LEU A 336 -7.17 -16.42 -16.91
N VAL A 337 -7.27 -16.55 -18.24
CA VAL A 337 -6.29 -15.99 -19.18
C VAL A 337 -6.89 -14.75 -19.82
N VAL A 338 -6.23 -13.60 -19.63
CA VAL A 338 -6.72 -12.30 -20.09
C VAL A 338 -5.76 -11.76 -21.15
N PRO A 339 -6.21 -11.53 -22.40
CA PRO A 339 -5.34 -11.00 -23.44
C PRO A 339 -5.08 -9.50 -23.23
N PHE A 340 -3.83 -9.09 -23.49
CA PHE A 340 -3.32 -7.70 -23.55
C PHE A 340 -3.29 -6.92 -22.24
N TRP A 341 -4.37 -6.89 -21.47
CA TRP A 341 -4.47 -5.97 -20.34
C TRP A 341 -5.51 -6.43 -19.31
N ALA A 342 -5.23 -6.15 -18.03
CA ALA A 342 -6.14 -6.35 -16.91
C ALA A 342 -6.07 -5.13 -15.98
N PRO A 343 -7.13 -4.86 -15.19
CA PRO A 343 -7.17 -3.76 -14.24
C PRO A 343 -6.26 -4.05 -13.04
N GLN A 344 -4.94 -3.94 -13.24
CA GLN A 344 -3.91 -4.42 -12.33
C GLN A 344 -4.07 -3.84 -10.91
N ALA A 345 -4.34 -2.54 -10.78
CA ALA A 345 -4.57 -1.91 -9.48
C ALA A 345 -5.75 -2.56 -8.74
N GLN A 346 -6.88 -2.76 -9.41
CA GLN A 346 -8.06 -3.41 -8.83
C GLN A 346 -7.77 -4.89 -8.49
N VAL A 347 -7.10 -5.63 -9.39
CA VAL A 347 -6.73 -7.03 -9.15
C VAL A 347 -5.82 -7.17 -7.93
N LEU A 348 -4.79 -6.32 -7.80
CA LEU A 348 -3.88 -6.35 -6.65
C LEU A 348 -4.56 -5.95 -5.34
N SER A 349 -5.55 -5.06 -5.40
CA SER A 349 -6.34 -4.65 -4.22
C SER A 349 -7.43 -5.66 -3.82
N HIS A 350 -7.71 -6.65 -4.67
CA HIS A 350 -8.80 -7.59 -4.45
C HIS A 350 -8.42 -8.62 -3.37
N GLY A 351 -9.31 -8.88 -2.41
CA GLY A 351 -9.02 -9.77 -1.28
C GLY A 351 -8.70 -11.22 -1.67
N SER A 352 -9.13 -11.67 -2.85
CA SER A 352 -8.78 -13.00 -3.39
C SER A 352 -7.35 -13.13 -3.93
N THR A 353 -6.66 -12.01 -4.16
CA THR A 353 -5.28 -12.02 -4.66
C THR A 353 -4.32 -12.33 -3.52
N GLY A 354 -3.50 -13.37 -3.69
CA GLY A 354 -2.57 -13.86 -2.67
C GLY A 354 -1.09 -13.73 -3.05
N GLY A 355 -0.79 -13.40 -4.31
CA GLY A 355 0.57 -13.22 -4.78
C GLY A 355 0.61 -12.60 -6.18
N PHE A 356 1.78 -12.08 -6.56
CA PHE A 356 1.99 -11.45 -7.85
C PHE A 356 3.30 -11.89 -8.50
N LEU A 357 3.22 -12.60 -9.62
CA LEU A 357 4.35 -12.84 -10.51
C LEU A 357 4.51 -11.63 -11.45
N THR A 358 5.62 -10.92 -11.27
CA THR A 358 5.85 -9.61 -11.89
C THR A 358 7.21 -9.51 -12.56
N HIS A 359 7.24 -8.72 -13.63
CA HIS A 359 8.47 -8.24 -14.27
C HIS A 359 9.29 -7.26 -13.43
N CYS A 360 8.84 -6.86 -12.23
CA CYS A 360 9.56 -5.95 -11.33
C CYS A 360 9.72 -4.53 -11.88
N GLY A 361 8.85 -4.09 -12.80
CA GLY A 361 8.73 -2.66 -13.11
C GLY A 361 8.37 -1.89 -11.84
N TRP A 362 8.97 -0.72 -11.63
CA TRP A 362 8.86 -0.02 -10.35
C TRP A 362 7.42 0.36 -9.97
N ASN A 363 6.61 0.82 -10.94
CA ASN A 363 5.19 1.09 -10.70
C ASN A 363 4.43 -0.15 -10.19
N SER A 364 4.60 -1.29 -10.85
CA SER A 364 3.96 -2.55 -10.45
C SER A 364 4.46 -3.07 -9.11
N THR A 365 5.72 -2.77 -8.79
CA THR A 365 6.32 -3.07 -7.48
C THR A 365 5.64 -2.25 -6.38
N LEU A 366 5.53 -0.94 -6.56
CA LEU A 366 4.87 -0.05 -5.60
C LEU A 366 3.38 -0.38 -5.43
N GLU A 367 2.68 -0.72 -6.52
CA GLU A 367 1.29 -1.20 -6.44
C GLU A 367 1.18 -2.45 -5.57
N SER A 368 2.09 -3.43 -5.73
CA SER A 368 2.07 -4.65 -4.93
C SER A 368 2.39 -4.40 -3.46
N ILE A 369 3.43 -3.60 -3.18
CA ILE A 369 3.86 -3.27 -1.81
C ILE A 369 2.71 -2.59 -1.06
N MET A 370 2.06 -1.62 -1.70
CA MET A 370 0.94 -0.89 -1.09
C MET A 370 -0.29 -1.75 -0.81
N GLN A 371 -0.47 -2.87 -1.54
CA GLN A 371 -1.54 -3.83 -1.28
C GLN A 371 -1.08 -4.99 -0.36
N GLY A 372 0.19 -5.01 0.07
CA GLY A 372 0.75 -6.08 0.88
C GLY A 372 0.84 -7.43 0.15
N ILE A 373 0.90 -7.42 -1.19
CA ILE A 373 0.90 -8.64 -2.01
C ILE A 373 2.34 -9.12 -2.22
N PRO A 374 2.66 -10.40 -1.89
CA PRO A 374 3.99 -10.96 -2.05
C PRO A 374 4.32 -11.31 -3.50
N LEU A 375 5.62 -11.30 -3.82
CA LEU A 375 6.08 -11.30 -5.21
C LEU A 375 6.77 -12.60 -5.63
N ILE A 376 6.58 -12.97 -6.89
CA ILE A 376 7.54 -13.79 -7.66
C ILE A 376 8.21 -12.84 -8.65
N VAL A 377 9.52 -12.62 -8.50
CA VAL A 377 10.27 -11.63 -9.29
C VAL A 377 10.84 -12.26 -10.56
N TRP A 378 10.45 -11.72 -11.71
CA TRP A 378 10.88 -12.19 -13.03
C TRP A 378 11.29 -11.04 -13.94
N PRO A 379 12.45 -10.40 -13.70
CA PRO A 379 12.87 -9.22 -14.44
C PRO A 379 13.17 -9.51 -15.93
N LEU A 380 12.86 -8.55 -16.80
CA LEU A 380 13.02 -8.67 -18.26
C LEU A 380 13.97 -7.63 -18.86
N PHE A 381 13.76 -6.33 -18.58
CA PHE A 381 14.47 -5.21 -19.23
C PHE A 381 14.66 -4.00 -18.29
N ALA A 382 15.22 -2.89 -18.80
CA ALA A 382 15.48 -1.67 -18.04
C ALA A 382 16.26 -1.94 -16.74
N GLU A 383 15.78 -1.45 -15.59
CA GLU A 383 16.39 -1.64 -14.27
C GLU A 383 15.75 -2.79 -13.45
N GLN A 384 14.85 -3.57 -14.06
CA GLN A 384 14.05 -4.58 -13.36
C GLN A 384 14.89 -5.61 -12.61
N LYS A 385 16.08 -5.94 -13.10
CA LYS A 385 17.00 -6.86 -12.41
C LYS A 385 17.51 -6.30 -11.08
N MET A 386 17.79 -4.99 -11.02
CA MET A 386 18.12 -4.31 -9.77
C MET A 386 16.92 -4.30 -8.82
N ASN A 387 15.73 -4.03 -9.34
CA ASN A 387 14.49 -4.08 -8.56
C ASN A 387 14.26 -5.49 -7.99
N ALA A 388 14.47 -6.54 -8.78
CA ALA A 388 14.36 -7.92 -8.34
C ALA A 388 15.37 -8.26 -7.22
N ALA A 389 16.60 -7.77 -7.31
CA ALA A 389 17.60 -7.92 -6.25
C ALA A 389 17.19 -7.20 -4.96
N LEU A 390 16.75 -5.94 -5.05
CA LEU A 390 16.20 -5.19 -3.92
C LEU A 390 15.06 -5.96 -3.23
N LEU A 391 14.10 -6.45 -4.01
CA LEU A 391 12.90 -7.13 -3.48
C LEU A 391 13.21 -8.50 -2.87
N ALA A 392 14.10 -9.29 -3.48
CA ALA A 392 14.39 -10.65 -3.05
C ALA A 392 15.48 -10.71 -1.97
N GLU A 393 16.50 -9.86 -2.05
CA GLU A 393 17.71 -9.97 -1.23
C GLU A 393 17.71 -8.98 -0.06
N ASP A 394 17.32 -7.73 -0.29
CA ASP A 394 17.29 -6.69 0.75
C ASP A 394 15.98 -6.76 1.54
N LEU A 395 14.85 -6.52 0.87
CA LEU A 395 13.53 -6.45 1.50
C LEU A 395 12.95 -7.83 1.83
N LYS A 396 13.39 -8.89 1.15
CA LYS A 396 12.93 -10.28 1.33
C LYS A 396 11.41 -10.44 1.16
N VAL A 397 10.84 -9.63 0.28
CA VAL A 397 9.40 -9.60 -0.07
C VAL A 397 9.08 -10.37 -1.35
N ALA A 398 10.05 -11.11 -1.89
CA ALA A 398 9.92 -11.84 -3.14
C ALA A 398 10.63 -13.20 -3.17
N LEU A 399 10.11 -14.12 -3.97
CA LEU A 399 10.81 -15.33 -4.42
C LEU A 399 11.32 -15.15 -5.85
N ARG A 400 12.52 -15.63 -6.15
CA ARG A 400 13.13 -15.58 -7.49
C ARG A 400 13.27 -16.98 -8.08
N PRO A 401 12.63 -17.29 -9.22
CA PRO A 401 12.79 -18.58 -9.88
C PRO A 401 14.21 -18.73 -10.47
N LYS A 402 14.72 -19.96 -10.46
CA LYS A 402 16.04 -20.28 -11.01
C LYS A 402 15.96 -20.58 -12.50
N THR A 403 16.90 -20.02 -13.25
CA THR A 403 17.12 -20.37 -14.66
C THR A 403 17.97 -21.62 -14.76
N ASN A 404 17.67 -22.47 -15.73
CA ASN A 404 18.53 -23.56 -16.13
C ASN A 404 19.77 -23.03 -16.91
N LYS A 405 20.66 -23.94 -17.31
CA LYS A 405 21.91 -23.62 -18.03
C LYS A 405 21.70 -22.90 -19.37
N ASN A 406 20.51 -22.98 -19.96
CA ASN A 406 20.16 -22.33 -21.22
C ASN A 406 19.47 -20.97 -21.00
N GLY A 407 19.29 -20.53 -19.74
CA GLY A 407 18.59 -19.29 -19.41
C GLY A 407 17.07 -19.41 -19.36
N LEU A 408 16.51 -20.61 -19.55
CA LEU A 408 15.07 -20.89 -19.46
C LEU A 408 14.69 -21.21 -18.01
N ILE A 409 13.49 -20.82 -17.58
CA ILE A 409 12.91 -21.27 -16.32
C ILE A 409 11.93 -22.40 -16.63
N ASP A 410 12.29 -23.61 -16.20
CA ASP A 410 11.52 -24.83 -16.46
C ASP A 410 10.19 -24.83 -15.69
N ARG A 411 9.14 -25.42 -16.27
CA ARG A 411 7.80 -25.53 -15.66
C ARG A 411 7.81 -26.08 -14.25
N GLU A 412 8.72 -27.00 -13.92
CA GLU A 412 8.84 -27.58 -12.57
C GLU A 412 9.29 -26.53 -11.55
N GLU A 413 10.24 -25.66 -11.93
CA GLU A 413 10.68 -24.56 -11.08
C GLU A 413 9.57 -23.51 -10.94
N ILE A 414 8.85 -23.19 -12.03
CA ILE A 414 7.69 -22.29 -11.98
C ILE A 414 6.64 -22.83 -11.02
N ALA A 415 6.23 -24.09 -11.19
CA ALA A 415 5.25 -24.74 -10.34
C ALA A 415 5.68 -24.77 -8.87
N LYS A 416 6.98 -25.02 -8.62
CA LYS A 416 7.57 -25.02 -7.29
C LYS A 416 7.54 -23.64 -6.64
N VAL A 417 7.95 -22.59 -7.34
CA VAL A 417 7.98 -21.22 -6.78
C VAL A 417 6.57 -20.68 -6.59
N VAL A 418 5.65 -20.98 -7.50
CA VAL A 418 4.21 -20.65 -7.35
C VAL A 418 3.62 -21.33 -6.12
N LYS A 419 3.82 -22.65 -5.95
CA LYS A 419 3.38 -23.35 -4.73
C LYS A 419 4.07 -22.81 -3.48
N GLY A 420 5.36 -22.53 -3.57
CA GLY A 420 6.19 -21.99 -2.50
C GLY A 420 5.68 -20.65 -1.98
N LEU A 421 5.26 -19.75 -2.88
CA LEU A 421 4.67 -18.47 -2.52
C LEU A 421 3.25 -18.61 -1.96
N MET A 422 2.38 -19.36 -2.65
CA MET A 422 0.94 -19.35 -2.36
C MET A 422 0.58 -20.17 -1.11
N VAL A 423 1.25 -21.31 -0.89
CA VAL A 423 0.91 -22.25 0.20
C VAL A 423 2.11 -22.75 0.99
N GLY A 424 3.33 -22.41 0.56
CA GLY A 424 4.58 -22.85 1.19
C GLY A 424 5.02 -21.99 2.39
N GLU A 425 5.96 -22.53 3.16
CA GLU A 425 6.55 -21.81 4.30
C GLU A 425 7.39 -20.60 3.88
N GLU A 426 8.01 -20.65 2.69
CA GLU A 426 8.74 -19.50 2.14
C GLU A 426 7.80 -18.32 1.85
N GLY A 427 6.62 -18.60 1.27
CA GLY A 427 5.57 -17.61 1.07
C GLY A 427 5.11 -16.95 2.36
N LYS A 428 4.93 -17.71 3.44
CA LYS A 428 4.59 -17.14 4.77
C LYS A 428 5.68 -16.21 5.29
N LYS A 429 6.95 -16.56 5.12
CA LYS A 429 8.08 -15.69 5.51
C LYS A 429 8.08 -14.41 4.71
N VAL A 430 7.92 -14.51 3.39
CA VAL A 430 7.84 -13.35 2.49
C VAL A 430 6.69 -12.43 2.90
N HIS A 431 5.50 -12.99 3.15
CA HIS A 431 4.32 -12.25 3.61
C HIS A 431 4.55 -11.56 4.96
N ASN A 432 5.32 -12.17 5.88
CA ASN A 432 5.67 -11.54 7.15
C ASN A 432 6.62 -10.35 6.95
N HIS A 433 7.60 -10.43 6.05
CA HIS A 433 8.50 -9.30 5.77
C HIS A 433 7.77 -8.13 5.11
N LEU A 434 6.77 -8.38 4.24
CA LEU A 434 5.90 -7.32 3.68
C LEU A 434 5.18 -6.51 4.75
N SER A 435 4.89 -7.13 5.90
CA SER A 435 4.26 -6.41 7.00
C SER A 435 5.18 -5.40 7.67
N GLU A 436 6.51 -5.51 7.57
CA GLU A 436 7.44 -4.62 8.27
C GLU A 436 7.50 -3.19 7.69
N PRO A 437 7.72 -2.96 6.37
CA PRO A 437 7.66 -1.62 5.79
C PRO A 437 6.26 -0.99 5.92
N LEU A 438 5.20 -1.80 5.83
CA LEU A 438 3.82 -1.34 6.02
C LEU A 438 3.58 -0.90 7.47
N LYS A 439 4.02 -1.67 8.47
CA LYS A 439 3.94 -1.30 9.90
C LYS A 439 4.73 -0.03 10.24
N LEU A 440 5.82 0.24 9.53
CA LEU A 440 6.70 1.39 9.75
C LEU A 440 6.16 2.72 9.18
N LEU A 441 5.26 2.67 8.19
CA LEU A 441 4.51 3.85 7.69
C LEU A 441 3.48 4.40 8.70
N GLY A 442 3.65 4.12 10.00
CA GLY A 442 2.70 4.46 11.06
C GLY A 442 1.31 3.83 10.90
N CYS A 443 1.14 2.96 9.90
CA CYS A 443 -0.11 2.37 9.50
C CYS A 443 0.00 0.87 9.74
N ILE A 444 -0.73 0.35 10.72
CA ILE A 444 -1.09 -1.06 10.71
C ILE A 444 -1.68 -1.34 9.31
N PRO A 445 -1.27 -2.40 8.60
CA PRO A 445 -1.93 -2.80 7.36
C PRO A 445 -3.36 -3.22 7.69
N ILE A 446 -4.24 -2.23 7.73
CA ILE A 446 -5.67 -2.38 7.87
C ILE A 446 -6.15 -2.62 6.44
N HIS A 447 -6.60 -3.84 6.15
CA HIS A 447 -7.24 -4.12 4.86
C HIS A 447 -8.31 -3.05 4.59
N GLY A 448 -8.52 -2.66 3.33
CA GLY A 448 -9.51 -1.62 3.00
C GLY A 448 -10.89 -1.84 3.63
N ARG A 449 -11.30 -3.10 3.83
CA ARG A 449 -12.55 -3.50 4.51
C ARG A 449 -12.60 -3.27 6.03
N ASP A 450 -11.44 -3.12 6.65
CA ASP A 450 -11.24 -2.93 8.09
C ASP A 450 -11.00 -1.46 8.45
N LEU A 451 -10.83 -0.58 7.45
CA LEU A 451 -10.83 0.88 7.62
C LEU A 451 -12.20 1.34 8.14
N ILE A 452 -12.24 2.51 8.77
CA ILE A 452 -13.51 3.18 9.11
C ILE A 452 -14.38 3.32 7.85
N GLU A 453 -15.70 3.13 7.97
CA GLU A 453 -16.65 3.17 6.84
C GLU A 453 -16.45 4.34 5.86
N PRO A 454 -16.16 5.59 6.29
CA PRO A 454 -15.89 6.70 5.35
C PRO A 454 -14.71 6.43 4.42
N ALA A 455 -13.65 5.79 4.91
CA ALA A 455 -12.43 5.54 4.15
C ALA A 455 -12.57 4.39 3.14
N GLN A 456 -13.69 3.65 3.19
CA GLN A 456 -14.00 2.56 2.26
C GLN A 456 -14.66 3.08 0.97
N ASP A 457 -15.33 4.23 1.03
CA ASP A 457 -15.91 4.92 -0.14
C ASP A 457 -15.47 6.39 -0.19
N ARG A 458 -14.40 6.62 -0.96
CA ARG A 458 -13.80 7.94 -1.19
C ARG A 458 -14.72 8.91 -1.95
N THR A 459 -15.84 8.44 -2.51
CA THR A 459 -16.81 9.26 -3.24
C THR A 459 -17.93 9.78 -2.36
N SER A 460 -18.12 9.18 -1.18
CA SER A 460 -19.16 9.56 -0.24
C SER A 460 -19.01 10.99 0.26
N GLU A 461 -20.13 11.68 0.46
CA GLU A 461 -20.14 13.02 1.05
C GLU A 461 -19.55 13.00 2.47
N TYR A 462 -19.69 11.87 3.16
CA TYR A 462 -19.11 11.64 4.47
C TYR A 462 -17.57 11.60 4.43
N TYR A 463 -16.96 10.96 3.43
CA TYR A 463 -15.50 11.00 3.23
C TYR A 463 -14.99 12.42 2.96
N LYS A 464 -15.68 13.18 2.09
CA LYS A 464 -15.31 14.57 1.79
C LYS A 464 -15.34 15.43 3.06
N GLU A 465 -16.33 15.21 3.91
CA GLU A 465 -16.47 15.94 5.18
C GLU A 465 -15.37 15.56 6.18
N ILE A 466 -15.04 14.28 6.34
CA ILE A 466 -13.89 13.83 7.15
C ILE A 466 -12.58 14.44 6.65
N PHE A 467 -12.38 14.49 5.34
CA PHE A 467 -11.19 15.11 4.75
C PHE A 467 -11.16 16.64 4.97
N ARG A 468 -12.32 17.30 4.91
CA ARG A 468 -12.47 18.72 5.25
C ARG A 468 -12.11 18.98 6.72
N ILE A 469 -12.59 18.15 7.64
CA ILE A 469 -12.25 18.20 9.06
C ILE A 469 -10.74 17.98 9.25
N GLY A 470 -10.15 16.99 8.58
CA GLY A 470 -8.70 16.74 8.62
C GLY A 470 -7.86 17.94 8.16
N LYS A 471 -8.31 18.67 7.12
CA LYS A 471 -7.68 19.94 6.71
C LYS A 471 -7.83 21.03 7.78
N GLN A 472 -8.98 21.12 8.44
CA GLN A 472 -9.20 22.10 9.52
C GLN A 472 -8.40 21.78 10.78
N LEU A 473 -8.16 20.51 11.09
CA LEU A 473 -7.29 20.11 12.20
C LEU A 473 -5.87 20.69 12.05
N ARG A 474 -5.38 20.90 10.81
CA ARG A 474 -4.09 21.57 10.56
C ARG A 474 -4.04 23.05 10.95
N LEU A 475 -5.18 23.66 11.25
CA LEU A 475 -5.27 25.02 11.78
C LEU A 475 -5.19 25.06 13.31
N THR A 476 -5.20 23.90 13.98
CA THR A 476 -5.11 23.83 15.44
C THR A 476 -3.66 23.95 15.91
N GLU A 477 -3.45 24.58 17.07
CA GLU A 477 -2.13 24.71 17.69
C GLU A 477 -1.67 23.44 18.42
N GLY A 478 -2.59 22.52 18.65
CA GLY A 478 -2.31 21.22 19.25
C GLY A 478 -3.57 20.36 19.39
N ILE A 479 -3.37 19.05 19.48
CA ILE A 479 -4.45 18.06 19.60
C ILE A 479 -4.23 17.26 20.87
N MET A 480 -5.22 17.26 21.76
CA MET A 480 -5.27 16.36 22.90
C MET A 480 -5.82 15.00 22.47
N VAL A 481 -5.11 13.94 22.81
CA VAL A 481 -5.54 12.57 22.52
C VAL A 481 -5.55 11.77 23.81
N ASN A 482 -6.60 10.96 24.00
CA ASN A 482 -6.74 10.08 25.14
C ASN A 482 -5.88 8.81 24.97
N THR A 483 -4.56 8.98 24.97
CA THR A 483 -3.56 7.91 24.88
C THR A 483 -2.32 8.30 25.70
N PHE A 484 -1.31 7.44 25.76
CA PHE A 484 -0.07 7.70 26.50
C PHE A 484 1.13 7.08 25.78
N MET A 485 2.34 7.59 26.07
CA MET A 485 3.56 7.25 25.33
C MET A 485 3.92 5.77 25.39
N GLU A 486 3.64 5.11 26.50
CA GLU A 486 3.90 3.69 26.69
C GLU A 486 2.93 2.78 25.91
N LEU A 487 1.80 3.33 25.43
CA LEU A 487 0.82 2.61 24.62
C LEU A 487 1.04 2.82 23.12
N GLU A 488 1.14 4.08 22.68
CA GLU A 488 1.16 4.45 21.25
C GLU A 488 2.34 5.36 20.88
N GLY A 489 3.45 5.31 21.63
CA GLY A 489 4.58 6.23 21.46
C GLY A 489 5.20 6.27 20.06
N SER A 490 5.18 5.17 19.30
CA SER A 490 5.63 5.14 17.90
C SER A 490 4.69 5.91 16.98
N ALA A 491 3.38 5.70 17.10
CA ALA A 491 2.36 6.38 16.32
C ALA A 491 2.34 7.89 16.63
N ILE A 492 2.51 8.26 17.91
CA ILE A 492 2.61 9.66 18.34
C ILE A 492 3.81 10.34 17.68
N LYS A 493 4.99 9.71 17.70
CA LYS A 493 6.20 10.27 17.06
C LYS A 493 6.06 10.38 15.55
N ALA A 494 5.52 9.35 14.90
CA ALA A 494 5.26 9.37 13.46
C ALA A 494 4.30 10.52 13.09
N PHE A 495 3.23 10.72 13.87
CA PHE A 495 2.33 11.86 13.68
C PHE A 495 3.05 13.21 13.79
N GLU A 496 3.88 13.39 14.83
CA GLU A 496 4.64 14.63 15.02
C GLU A 496 5.65 14.88 13.89
N GLU A 497 6.31 13.82 13.41
CA GLU A 497 7.27 13.89 12.28
C GLU A 497 6.58 14.20 10.95
N GLU A 498 5.47 13.54 10.64
CA GLU A 498 4.75 13.70 9.37
C GLU A 498 3.94 15.00 9.30
N VAL A 499 3.29 15.38 10.40
CA VAL A 499 2.42 16.55 10.43
C VAL A 499 3.19 17.82 10.76
N GLY A 500 4.25 17.72 11.58
CA GLY A 500 5.32 18.70 11.80
C GLY A 500 4.94 20.07 12.40
N LYS A 501 3.68 20.48 12.30
CA LYS A 501 3.16 21.80 12.71
C LYS A 501 2.21 21.74 13.91
N ILE A 502 1.73 20.56 14.28
CA ILE A 502 0.71 20.38 15.32
C ILE A 502 1.33 19.57 16.45
N SER A 503 1.31 20.10 17.67
CA SER A 503 1.73 19.33 18.85
C SER A 503 0.65 18.31 19.23
N LEU A 504 1.05 17.06 19.47
CA LEU A 504 0.15 16.02 19.96
C LEU A 504 0.34 15.85 21.47
N TYR A 505 -0.75 15.93 22.23
CA TYR A 505 -0.74 15.84 23.69
C TYR A 505 -1.42 14.54 24.15
N PRO A 506 -0.65 13.45 24.37
CA PRO A 506 -1.17 12.18 24.86
C PRO A 506 -1.46 12.29 26.37
N VAL A 507 -2.70 12.58 26.73
CA VAL A 507 -3.14 12.92 28.10
C VAL A 507 -3.95 11.79 28.78
N GLY A 508 -3.82 10.56 28.29
CA GLY A 508 -4.59 9.40 28.73
C GLY A 508 -3.89 8.48 29.75
N PRO A 509 -4.55 7.40 30.22
CA PRO A 509 -5.97 7.19 30.06
C PRO A 509 -6.76 8.15 30.95
N ILE A 510 -7.67 8.90 30.34
CA ILE A 510 -8.63 9.75 31.03
C ILE A 510 -9.67 8.83 31.66
N MET A 511 -9.62 8.69 32.98
CA MET A 511 -10.60 7.93 33.75
C MET A 511 -11.58 8.87 34.44
N GLN A 512 -12.81 8.39 34.66
CA GLN A 512 -13.80 9.13 35.43
C GLN A 512 -13.34 9.23 36.90
N ILE A 513 -12.91 10.41 37.34
CA ILE A 513 -12.62 10.69 38.76
C ILE A 513 -13.97 10.82 39.46
N GLY A 514 -14.28 9.87 40.34
CA GLY A 514 -15.63 9.70 40.90
C GLY A 514 -16.14 10.94 41.65
N SER A 515 -17.42 11.28 41.44
CA SER A 515 -18.19 11.99 42.45
C SER A 515 -18.51 10.99 43.56
N SER A 516 -17.73 11.04 44.64
CA SER A 516 -18.13 10.47 45.92
C SER A 516 -19.41 11.18 46.36
N ASN A 517 -20.56 10.50 46.27
CA ASN A 517 -21.58 10.47 47.32
C ASN A 517 -22.70 9.50 46.92
N GLN A 518 -22.80 8.41 47.69
CA GLN A 518 -23.87 7.40 47.73
C GLN A 518 -24.23 6.73 46.39
N VAL A 519 -23.62 5.57 46.13
CA VAL A 519 -24.13 4.62 45.13
C VAL A 519 -24.55 3.36 45.86
N ASP A 520 -25.86 3.10 45.87
CA ASP A 520 -26.43 1.79 46.18
C ASP A 520 -25.69 0.73 45.35
N ARG A 521 -24.96 -0.18 46.01
CA ARG A 521 -24.15 -1.19 45.31
C ARG A 521 -25.10 -2.04 44.48
N SER A 522 -24.98 -1.94 43.15
CA SER A 522 -25.79 -2.73 42.22
C SER A 522 -25.68 -4.23 42.52
N ASP A 523 -26.75 -4.98 42.29
CA ASP A 523 -26.78 -6.43 42.51
C ASP A 523 -25.69 -7.18 41.71
N CYS A 524 -25.20 -6.57 40.63
CA CYS A 524 -24.08 -7.08 39.84
C CYS A 524 -22.78 -7.13 40.65
N LEU A 525 -22.47 -6.07 41.41
CA LEU A 525 -21.28 -6.03 42.25
C LEU A 525 -21.36 -7.07 43.39
N ARG A 526 -22.53 -7.19 44.02
CA ARG A 526 -22.78 -8.21 45.05
C ARG A 526 -22.65 -9.64 44.49
N TRP A 527 -23.08 -9.86 43.26
CA TRP A 527 -22.93 -11.15 42.59
C TRP A 527 -21.46 -11.46 42.27
N LEU A 528 -20.69 -10.47 41.79
CA LEU A 528 -19.26 -10.59 41.50
C LEU A 528 -18.41 -10.85 42.74
N ASP A 529 -18.72 -10.19 43.87
CA ASP A 529 -18.03 -10.38 45.16
C ASP A 529 -18.07 -11.85 45.63
N ASN A 530 -19.06 -12.64 45.17
CA ASN A 530 -19.22 -14.05 45.50
C ASN A 530 -18.59 -15.01 44.46
N GLN A 531 -17.85 -14.50 43.47
CA GLN A 531 -17.18 -15.33 42.46
C GLN A 531 -15.67 -15.43 42.73
N PRO A 532 -15.01 -16.53 42.32
CA PRO A 532 -13.55 -16.60 42.34
C PRO A 532 -12.91 -15.46 41.51
N ARG A 533 -11.70 -15.05 41.91
CA ARG A 533 -10.94 -14.05 41.17
C ARG A 533 -10.62 -14.55 39.76
N GLU A 534 -10.67 -13.62 38.80
CA GLU A 534 -10.34 -13.88 37.38
C GLU A 534 -11.19 -15.01 36.73
N SER A 535 -12.38 -15.31 37.29
CA SER A 535 -13.19 -16.45 36.83
C SER A 535 -14.49 -16.10 36.11
N VAL A 536 -14.73 -14.83 35.83
CA VAL A 536 -15.99 -14.33 35.25
C VAL A 536 -15.70 -13.53 33.98
N LEU A 537 -16.32 -13.92 32.86
CA LEU A 537 -16.32 -13.13 31.64
C LEU A 537 -17.33 -11.99 31.73
N PHE A 538 -16.91 -10.75 31.46
CA PHE A 538 -17.83 -9.63 31.27
C PHE A 538 -18.13 -9.43 29.78
N VAL A 539 -19.42 -9.39 29.42
CA VAL A 539 -19.89 -9.26 28.03
C VAL A 539 -20.67 -7.95 27.89
N CYS A 540 -20.13 -7.02 27.10
CA CYS A 540 -20.74 -5.71 26.84
C CYS A 540 -20.34 -5.22 25.44
N PHE A 541 -21.28 -4.60 24.72
CA PHE A 541 -21.08 -4.06 23.36
C PHE A 541 -21.17 -2.52 23.30
N GLY A 542 -20.97 -1.85 24.44
CA GLY A 542 -20.97 -0.39 24.53
C GLY A 542 -22.36 0.25 24.46
N SER A 543 -22.38 1.58 24.35
CA SER A 543 -23.61 2.38 24.28
C SER A 543 -24.24 2.45 22.89
N GLY A 544 -23.42 2.43 21.83
CA GLY A 544 -23.89 2.56 20.44
C GLY A 544 -23.92 1.27 19.63
N GLY A 545 -23.37 0.15 20.14
CA GLY A 545 -23.37 -1.14 19.47
C GLY A 545 -24.62 -1.98 19.81
N THR A 546 -25.26 -2.55 18.79
CA THR A 546 -26.38 -3.50 18.93
C THR A 546 -26.09 -4.77 18.15
N LEU A 547 -26.42 -5.92 18.73
CA LEU A 547 -26.34 -7.20 18.03
C LEU A 547 -27.64 -7.44 17.24
N SER A 548 -27.53 -8.06 16.07
CA SER A 548 -28.68 -8.69 15.43
C SER A 548 -29.21 -9.85 16.27
N TYR A 549 -30.46 -10.26 16.02
CA TYR A 549 -31.08 -11.38 16.72
C TYR A 549 -30.25 -12.69 16.60
N ASN A 550 -29.69 -12.94 15.42
CA ASN A 550 -28.86 -14.12 15.16
C ASN A 550 -27.53 -14.07 15.94
N GLN A 551 -26.87 -12.92 15.95
CA GLN A 551 -25.63 -12.72 16.73
C GLN A 551 -25.89 -12.88 18.23
N MET A 552 -26.99 -12.33 18.73
CA MET A 552 -27.39 -12.48 20.13
C MET A 552 -27.68 -13.94 20.49
N THR A 553 -28.32 -14.68 19.59
CA THR A 553 -28.63 -16.10 19.76
C THR A 553 -27.36 -16.95 19.83
N GLU A 554 -26.43 -16.78 18.87
CA GLU A 554 -25.16 -17.53 18.86
C GLU A 554 -24.29 -17.17 20.07
N LEU A 555 -24.25 -15.89 20.47
CA LEU A 555 -23.55 -15.46 21.68
C LEU A 555 -24.13 -16.11 22.94
N ALA A 556 -25.45 -16.08 23.12
CA ALA A 556 -26.08 -16.67 24.29
C ALA A 556 -25.76 -18.18 24.38
N LEU A 557 -25.96 -18.91 23.28
CA LEU A 557 -25.71 -20.35 23.24
C LEU A 557 -24.21 -20.67 23.40
N GLY A 558 -23.32 -19.85 22.84
CA GLY A 558 -21.88 -19.99 23.00
C GLY A 558 -21.41 -19.77 24.44
N LEU A 559 -22.00 -18.80 25.14
CA LEU A 559 -21.76 -18.59 26.57
C LEU A 559 -22.20 -19.79 27.40
N GLU A 560 -23.39 -20.35 27.13
CA GLU A 560 -23.88 -21.59 27.76
C GLU A 560 -22.90 -22.75 27.51
N LEU A 561 -22.56 -23.01 26.24
CA LEU A 561 -21.62 -24.06 25.81
C LEU A 561 -20.20 -23.91 26.38
N SER A 562 -19.80 -22.68 26.72
CA SER A 562 -18.47 -22.41 27.28
C SER A 562 -18.29 -23.02 28.68
N GLY A 563 -19.38 -23.21 29.43
CA GLY A 563 -19.36 -23.60 30.84
C GLY A 563 -18.67 -22.58 31.76
N GLN A 564 -18.20 -21.44 31.25
CA GLN A 564 -17.55 -20.39 32.03
C GLN A 564 -18.61 -19.49 32.68
N LYS A 565 -18.26 -18.90 33.83
CA LYS A 565 -19.14 -17.92 34.46
C LYS A 565 -19.10 -16.60 33.69
N PHE A 566 -20.24 -15.94 33.54
CA PHE A 566 -20.30 -14.69 32.80
C PHE A 566 -21.31 -13.68 33.37
N LEU A 567 -21.01 -12.41 33.18
CA LEU A 567 -21.90 -11.27 33.41
C LEU A 567 -22.17 -10.63 32.06
N SER A 568 -23.43 -10.62 31.60
CA SER A 568 -23.78 -10.11 30.27
C SER A 568 -24.79 -8.99 30.34
N VAL A 569 -24.45 -7.84 29.74
CA VAL A 569 -25.38 -6.73 29.54
C VAL A 569 -26.19 -7.01 28.28
N VAL A 570 -27.49 -7.25 28.44
CA VAL A 570 -28.39 -7.61 27.34
C VAL A 570 -29.18 -6.39 26.91
N ARG A 571 -29.08 -6.03 25.64
CA ARG A 571 -29.84 -4.96 25.00
C ARG A 571 -30.76 -5.53 23.93
N SER A 572 -31.84 -4.82 23.60
CA SER A 572 -32.71 -5.23 22.50
C SER A 572 -31.92 -5.28 21.19
N PRO A 573 -32.14 -6.30 20.35
CA PRO A 573 -31.47 -6.40 19.06
C PRO A 573 -31.97 -5.30 18.11
N ASN A 574 -31.11 -4.85 17.20
CA ASN A 574 -31.47 -3.90 16.14
C ASN A 574 -30.89 -4.38 14.81
N GLU A 575 -31.70 -4.37 13.75
CA GLU A 575 -31.27 -4.77 12.39
C GLU A 575 -30.56 -3.64 11.64
N SER A 576 -30.63 -2.40 12.15
CA SER A 576 -29.88 -1.25 11.64
C SER A 576 -28.54 -1.13 12.35
N ALA A 577 -27.43 -1.31 11.61
CA ALA A 577 -26.07 -1.22 12.14
C ALA A 577 -25.69 0.16 12.72
N ASN A 578 -26.47 1.22 12.44
CA ASN A 578 -26.11 2.62 12.73
C ASN A 578 -27.14 3.41 13.57
N ALA A 579 -28.17 2.77 14.14
CA ALA A 579 -29.26 3.49 14.83
C ALA A 579 -29.03 3.77 16.34
N GLY A 580 -27.96 3.24 16.96
CA GLY A 580 -27.84 3.14 18.41
C GLY A 580 -27.60 4.43 19.20
N TYR A 581 -27.23 5.55 18.56
CA TYR A 581 -26.84 6.78 19.28
C TYR A 581 -27.95 7.82 19.44
N LEU A 582 -28.93 7.86 18.54
CA LEU A 582 -29.94 8.93 18.50
C LEU A 582 -31.38 8.43 18.66
N ASN A 583 -31.61 7.12 18.52
CA ASN A 583 -32.93 6.52 18.66
C ASN A 583 -32.95 5.55 19.84
N ASP A 584 -33.22 6.08 21.04
CA ASP A 584 -33.69 5.27 22.16
C ASP A 584 -35.13 4.82 21.84
N GLN A 585 -35.27 3.83 20.95
CA GLN A 585 -36.57 3.22 20.72
C GLN A 585 -36.90 2.37 21.94
N SER A 586 -37.76 2.91 22.79
CA SER A 586 -38.42 2.18 23.87
C SER A 586 -39.20 1.01 23.27
N HIS A 587 -38.57 -0.16 23.18
CA HIS A 587 -39.30 -1.40 22.93
C HIS A 587 -40.12 -1.72 24.19
N ASP A 588 -41.42 -1.97 24.03
CA ASP A 588 -42.33 -2.40 25.12
C ASP A 588 -41.95 -3.75 25.78
N LYS A 589 -40.92 -4.43 25.27
CA LYS A 589 -40.47 -5.75 25.72
C LYS A 589 -39.10 -5.66 26.39
N SER A 590 -38.97 -6.34 27.53
CA SER A 590 -37.68 -6.52 28.22
C SER A 590 -36.61 -7.09 27.25
N PRO A 591 -35.37 -6.57 27.25
CA PRO A 591 -34.26 -7.11 26.44
C PRO A 591 -34.03 -8.61 26.61
N LEU A 592 -34.36 -9.17 27.79
CA LEU A 592 -34.22 -10.61 28.05
C LEU A 592 -35.18 -11.47 27.22
N ALA A 593 -36.29 -10.89 26.71
CA ALA A 593 -37.27 -11.60 25.90
C ALA A 593 -36.73 -11.99 24.51
N PHE A 594 -35.61 -11.41 24.08
CA PHE A 594 -34.96 -11.71 22.80
C PHE A 594 -33.92 -12.83 22.90
N LEU A 595 -33.62 -13.32 24.11
CA LEU A 595 -32.73 -14.45 24.30
C LEU A 595 -33.42 -15.77 23.91
N PRO A 596 -32.65 -16.82 23.57
CA PRO A 596 -33.22 -18.13 23.24
C PRO A 596 -34.17 -18.62 24.33
N LYS A 597 -35.29 -19.26 23.93
CA LYS A 597 -36.32 -19.71 24.88
C LYS A 597 -35.72 -20.57 26.01
N GLY A 598 -36.00 -20.20 27.25
CA GLY A 598 -35.51 -20.88 28.45
C GLY A 598 -34.04 -20.63 28.80
N PHE A 599 -33.31 -19.81 28.04
CA PHE A 599 -31.88 -19.55 28.28
C PHE A 599 -31.60 -18.97 29.67
N VAL A 600 -32.38 -17.97 30.10
CA VAL A 600 -32.19 -17.32 31.42
C VAL A 600 -32.26 -18.33 32.57
N GLU A 601 -33.15 -19.32 32.48
CA GLU A 601 -33.25 -20.39 33.49
C GLU A 601 -32.12 -21.42 33.36
N ARG A 602 -31.68 -21.76 32.14
CA ARG A 602 -30.56 -22.70 31.94
C ARG A 602 -29.21 -22.12 32.37
N ALA A 603 -29.01 -20.83 32.14
CA ALA A 603 -27.81 -20.11 32.55
C ALA A 603 -27.82 -19.75 34.06
N LYS A 604 -28.91 -20.07 34.78
CA LYS A 604 -29.07 -19.76 36.20
C LYS A 604 -28.04 -20.54 37.02
N GLY A 605 -27.11 -19.81 37.63
CA GLY A 605 -25.96 -20.35 38.36
C GLY A 605 -24.64 -20.35 37.58
N GLN A 606 -24.71 -20.24 36.26
CA GLN A 606 -23.55 -20.02 35.40
C GLN A 606 -23.30 -18.52 35.15
N GLY A 607 -24.34 -17.74 34.83
CA GLY A 607 -24.18 -16.32 34.53
C GLY A 607 -25.28 -15.42 35.08
N LEU A 608 -25.00 -14.12 35.06
CA LEU A 608 -25.93 -13.05 35.41
C LEU A 608 -26.22 -12.20 34.16
N MET A 609 -27.50 -12.00 33.83
CA MET A 609 -27.95 -11.17 32.70
C MET A 609 -28.61 -9.90 33.21
N VAL A 610 -28.20 -8.76 32.67
CA VAL A 610 -28.67 -7.45 33.12
C VAL A 610 -29.34 -6.73 31.96
N PRO A 611 -30.65 -6.43 32.03
CA PRO A 611 -31.39 -5.79 30.95
C PRO A 611 -31.19 -4.26 30.85
N SER A 612 -30.39 -3.67 31.74
CA SER A 612 -30.19 -2.21 31.80
C SER A 612 -28.72 -1.83 31.95
N TRP A 613 -28.43 -0.54 31.72
CA TRP A 613 -27.09 0.03 31.78
C TRP A 613 -26.47 -0.15 33.18
N VAL A 614 -25.37 -0.91 33.26
CA VAL A 614 -24.51 -0.97 34.44
C VAL A 614 -23.52 0.18 34.35
N PRO A 615 -23.20 0.92 35.43
CA PRO A 615 -22.18 1.96 35.41
C PRO A 615 -20.86 1.44 34.83
N GLN A 616 -20.60 1.76 33.55
CA GLN A 616 -19.44 1.24 32.82
C GLN A 616 -18.11 1.69 33.45
N ALA A 617 -18.08 2.82 34.15
CA ALA A 617 -16.91 3.23 34.93
C ALA A 617 -16.58 2.27 36.10
N GLN A 618 -17.52 1.43 36.51
CA GLN A 618 -17.32 0.38 37.52
C GLN A 618 -16.99 -0.99 36.90
N VAL A 619 -17.16 -1.18 35.58
CA VAL A 619 -16.99 -2.49 34.88
C VAL A 619 -16.31 -2.39 33.50
N LEU A 620 -15.61 -1.30 33.17
CA LEU A 620 -14.91 -1.01 31.90
C LEU A 620 -15.75 -0.29 30.82
N SER A 621 -15.16 0.77 30.25
CA SER A 621 -15.73 1.71 29.27
C SER A 621 -15.07 1.58 27.89
N HIS A 622 -15.80 1.77 26.77
CA HIS A 622 -15.46 2.59 25.57
C HIS A 622 -16.53 2.47 24.44
N SER A 623 -16.56 3.44 23.51
CA SER A 623 -17.59 3.76 22.49
C SER A 623 -17.31 3.20 21.07
N SER A 624 -18.22 3.44 20.09
CA SER A 624 -18.57 2.49 19.02
C SER A 624 -18.37 2.93 17.56
N THR A 625 -17.34 3.71 17.23
CA THR A 625 -17.10 4.13 15.81
C THR A 625 -15.82 3.56 15.18
N GLU A 626 -14.90 3.02 15.98
CA GLU A 626 -13.54 2.59 15.53
C GLU A 626 -13.32 1.07 15.65
N GLN A 627 -14.39 0.29 15.85
CA GLN A 627 -14.31 -1.08 16.37
C GLN A 627 -13.47 -2.04 15.51
N LYS A 628 -13.45 -1.88 14.18
CA LYS A 628 -12.67 -2.75 13.27
C LYS A 628 -11.17 -2.50 13.41
N MET A 629 -10.73 -1.25 13.39
CA MET A 629 -9.33 -0.88 13.59
C MET A 629 -8.86 -1.25 15.01
N ASN A 630 -9.69 -0.99 16.02
CA ASN A 630 -9.39 -1.36 17.40
C ASN A 630 -9.27 -2.88 17.60
N THR A 631 -10.02 -3.68 16.83
CA THR A 631 -9.89 -5.14 16.86
C THR A 631 -8.50 -5.57 16.41
N VAL A 632 -7.97 -4.96 15.35
CA VAL A 632 -6.62 -5.26 14.84
C VAL A 632 -5.56 -4.80 15.85
N LEU A 633 -5.67 -3.57 16.38
CA LEU A 633 -4.76 -3.06 17.40
C LEU A 633 -4.71 -3.99 18.63
N LEU A 634 -5.86 -4.36 19.19
CA LEU A 634 -5.93 -5.17 20.40
C LEU A 634 -5.46 -6.61 20.21
N ALA A 635 -5.80 -7.25 19.09
CA ALA A 635 -5.49 -8.66 18.85
C ALA A 635 -4.12 -8.87 18.19
N GLU A 636 -3.70 -7.96 17.32
CA GLU A 636 -2.52 -8.15 16.46
C GLU A 636 -1.31 -7.37 16.94
N ASP A 637 -1.49 -6.18 17.50
CA ASP A 637 -0.36 -5.36 17.99
C ASP A 637 -0.15 -5.55 19.49
N LEU A 638 -1.12 -5.12 20.30
CA LEU A 638 -1.03 -5.19 21.76
C LEU A 638 -1.12 -6.61 22.32
N LYS A 639 -1.62 -7.57 21.53
CA LYS A 639 -1.81 -8.98 21.91
C LYS A 639 -2.59 -9.14 23.23
N VAL A 640 -3.61 -8.31 23.43
CA VAL A 640 -4.49 -8.30 24.62
C VAL A 640 -5.93 -8.74 24.33
N ALA A 641 -6.19 -9.27 23.13
CA ALA A 641 -7.49 -9.81 22.78
C ALA A 641 -7.36 -11.13 22.00
N LEU A 642 -8.37 -11.99 22.17
CA LEU A 642 -8.62 -13.14 21.31
C LEU A 642 -9.81 -12.82 20.40
N ARG A 643 -9.64 -13.03 19.08
CA ARG A 643 -10.67 -12.72 18.08
C ARG A 643 -11.44 -13.98 17.68
N PRO A 644 -12.77 -14.05 17.89
CA PRO A 644 -13.60 -15.10 17.32
C PRO A 644 -13.58 -15.08 15.79
N LYS A 645 -13.48 -16.25 15.17
CA LYS A 645 -13.57 -16.40 13.71
C LYS A 645 -15.04 -16.33 13.27
N ALA A 646 -15.31 -15.45 12.30
CA ALA A 646 -16.59 -15.41 11.62
C ALA A 646 -16.64 -16.45 10.49
N ASN A 647 -17.82 -17.02 10.27
CA ASN A 647 -18.09 -17.87 9.11
C ASN A 647 -18.30 -17.02 7.84
N GLU A 648 -18.59 -17.68 6.71
CA GLU A 648 -18.81 -17.05 5.40
C GLU A 648 -19.94 -15.99 5.40
N LYS A 649 -20.84 -16.02 6.39
CA LYS A 649 -21.93 -15.06 6.56
C LYS A 649 -21.57 -13.90 7.52
N GLY A 650 -20.31 -13.81 7.95
CA GLY A 650 -19.85 -12.79 8.90
C GLY A 650 -20.30 -13.03 10.34
N LEU A 651 -20.76 -14.23 10.69
CA LEU A 651 -21.26 -14.59 12.02
C LEU A 651 -20.26 -15.51 12.74
N ALA A 652 -19.91 -15.21 13.98
CA ALA A 652 -19.21 -16.17 14.84
C ALA A 652 -20.23 -17.17 15.38
N ASP A 653 -20.03 -18.46 15.12
CA ASP A 653 -20.90 -19.51 15.65
C ASP A 653 -20.66 -19.75 17.16
N ARG A 654 -21.66 -20.33 17.81
CA ARG A 654 -21.61 -20.66 19.24
C ARG A 654 -20.41 -21.52 19.62
N GLU A 655 -19.96 -22.43 18.75
CA GLU A 655 -18.82 -23.31 19.02
C GLU A 655 -17.51 -22.52 19.09
N GLU A 656 -17.27 -21.61 18.14
CA GLU A 656 -16.11 -20.72 18.17
C GLU A 656 -16.19 -19.73 19.34
N ILE A 657 -17.37 -19.18 19.64
CA ILE A 657 -17.56 -18.33 20.82
C ILE A 657 -17.21 -19.11 22.11
N ALA A 658 -17.76 -20.31 22.27
CA ALA A 658 -17.49 -21.14 23.45
C ALA A 658 -16.00 -21.47 23.59
N LYS A 659 -15.33 -21.75 22.47
CA LYS A 659 -13.89 -22.03 22.43
C LYS A 659 -13.06 -20.82 22.82
N VAL A 660 -13.34 -19.64 22.26
CA VAL A 660 -12.61 -18.40 22.58
C VAL A 660 -12.83 -18.00 24.03
N VAL A 661 -14.06 -18.11 24.54
CA VAL A 661 -14.36 -17.85 25.96
C VAL A 661 -13.61 -18.80 26.89
N LYS A 662 -13.57 -20.10 26.58
CA LYS A 662 -12.78 -21.07 27.34
C LYS A 662 -11.29 -20.75 27.31
N ASP A 663 -10.74 -20.44 26.13
CA ASP A 663 -9.32 -20.12 25.99
C ASP A 663 -8.95 -18.83 26.73
N LEU A 664 -9.83 -17.82 26.73
CA LEU A 664 -9.62 -16.56 27.45
C LEU A 664 -9.59 -16.76 28.97
N ILE A 665 -10.52 -17.54 29.54
CA ILE A 665 -10.65 -17.68 31.00
C ILE A 665 -9.66 -18.71 31.57
N VAL A 666 -9.50 -19.87 30.92
CA VAL A 666 -8.70 -20.99 31.48
C VAL A 666 -7.60 -21.51 30.54
N GLY A 667 -7.54 -21.05 29.29
CA GLY A 667 -6.59 -21.54 28.30
C GLY A 667 -5.24 -20.81 28.28
N GLU A 668 -4.31 -21.36 27.50
CA GLU A 668 -2.98 -20.79 27.32
C GLU A 668 -3.01 -19.44 26.57
N GLY A 669 -3.95 -19.26 25.64
CA GLY A 669 -4.16 -17.98 24.96
C GLY A 669 -4.57 -16.90 25.95
N GLY A 670 -5.52 -17.24 26.83
CA GLY A 670 -5.98 -16.38 27.92
C GLY A 670 -4.88 -15.98 28.89
N LYS A 671 -4.01 -16.91 29.31
CA LYS A 671 -2.88 -16.59 30.21
C LYS A 671 -1.95 -15.53 29.62
N LYS A 672 -1.64 -15.61 28.32
CA LYS A 672 -0.81 -14.63 27.61
C LYS A 672 -1.48 -13.26 27.57
N VAL A 673 -2.76 -13.23 27.21
CA VAL A 673 -3.58 -12.00 27.21
C VAL A 673 -3.61 -11.36 28.60
N HIS A 674 -3.86 -12.14 29.65
CA HIS A 674 -3.87 -11.64 31.05
C HIS A 674 -2.51 -11.14 31.52
N LYS A 675 -1.41 -11.69 31.00
CA LYS A 675 -0.07 -11.17 31.29
C LYS A 675 0.12 -9.81 30.64
N HIS A 676 -0.13 -9.69 29.34
CA HIS A 676 0.06 -8.43 28.62
C HIS A 676 -0.87 -7.31 29.13
N ILE A 677 -2.13 -7.63 29.50
CA ILE A 677 -3.03 -6.61 30.07
C ILE A 677 -2.55 -6.13 31.45
N LYS A 678 -1.89 -7.00 32.25
CA LYS A 678 -1.25 -6.61 33.51
C LYS A 678 -0.07 -5.68 33.26
N ASP A 679 0.75 -5.96 32.24
CA ASP A 679 1.87 -5.10 31.84
C ASP A 679 1.36 -3.72 31.37
N LEU A 680 0.29 -3.68 30.56
CA LEU A 680 -0.34 -2.42 30.12
C LEU A 680 -0.98 -1.65 31.28
N LYS A 681 -1.58 -2.34 32.25
CA LYS A 681 -2.11 -1.70 33.46
C LYS A 681 -0.99 -0.98 34.23
N ILE A 682 0.15 -1.64 34.41
CA ILE A 682 1.32 -1.05 35.07
C ILE A 682 1.83 0.16 34.27
N ALA A 683 1.88 0.05 32.94
CA ALA A 683 2.26 1.16 32.07
C ALA A 683 1.31 2.35 32.19
N ALA A 684 0.00 2.12 32.24
CA ALA A 684 -1.01 3.15 32.44
C ALA A 684 -0.89 3.82 33.82
N GLU A 685 -0.70 3.05 34.89
CA GLU A 685 -0.46 3.58 36.25
C GLU A 685 0.81 4.45 36.29
N LYS A 686 1.88 4.02 35.59
CA LYS A 686 3.11 4.80 35.46
C LYS A 686 2.89 6.08 34.65
N ALA A 687 2.13 6.03 33.57
CA ALA A 687 1.81 7.18 32.73
C ALA A 687 1.03 8.27 33.48
N LEU A 688 0.18 7.87 34.43
CA LEU A 688 -0.60 8.75 35.31
C LEU A 688 0.13 9.19 36.59
N SER A 689 1.32 8.66 36.87
CA SER A 689 2.11 9.07 38.04
C SER A 689 2.52 10.55 37.95
N VAL A 690 2.99 11.14 39.05
CA VAL A 690 3.38 12.56 39.11
C VAL A 690 4.41 12.92 38.02
N ASP A 691 5.34 12.01 37.74
CA ASP A 691 6.34 12.11 36.67
C ASP A 691 6.00 11.20 35.49
N GLY A 692 4.74 10.87 35.29
CA GLY A 692 4.26 10.03 34.20
C GLY A 692 4.23 10.77 32.86
N SER A 693 4.22 10.02 31.75
CA SER A 693 4.16 10.58 30.39
C SER A 693 2.95 11.47 30.17
N SER A 694 1.78 11.04 30.63
CA SER A 694 0.52 11.77 30.50
C SER A 694 0.46 13.01 31.38
N THR A 695 0.97 12.91 32.61
CA THR A 695 1.09 14.06 33.51
C THR A 695 2.03 15.12 32.95
N ARG A 696 3.15 14.71 32.33
CA ARG A 696 4.05 15.61 31.60
C ARG A 696 3.39 16.25 30.40
N ALA A 697 2.68 15.47 29.57
CA ALA A 697 1.98 16.00 28.39
C ALA A 697 0.91 17.03 28.79
N LEU A 698 0.12 16.74 29.82
CA LEU A 698 -0.87 17.66 30.35
C LEU A 698 -0.23 18.92 30.95
N SER A 699 0.91 18.77 31.63
CA SER A 699 1.67 19.90 32.20
C SER A 699 2.29 20.77 31.11
N ALA A 700 2.77 20.17 30.01
CA ALA A 700 3.31 20.87 28.85
C ALA A 700 2.22 21.71 28.18
N LEU A 701 1.04 21.11 27.95
CA LEU A 701 -0.14 21.80 27.42
C LEU A 701 -0.57 22.97 28.33
N ALA A 702 -0.70 22.73 29.64
CA ALA A 702 -1.07 23.77 30.59
C ALA A 702 -0.04 24.90 30.66
N SER A 703 1.25 24.59 30.48
CA SER A 703 2.32 25.58 30.40
C SER A 703 2.25 26.40 29.12
N GLN A 704 1.94 25.77 27.98
CA GLN A 704 1.69 26.47 26.73
C GLN A 704 0.57 27.50 26.88
N TRP A 705 -0.55 27.11 27.49
CA TRP A 705 -1.68 28.03 27.72
C TRP A 705 -1.32 29.19 28.65
N LYS A 706 -0.50 28.97 29.67
CA LYS A 706 -0.03 30.03 30.58
C LYS A 706 0.94 31.01 29.92
N ASN A 707 1.67 30.57 28.91
CA ASN A 707 2.68 31.35 28.21
C ASN A 707 2.14 32.08 26.97
N GLN A 708 0.85 31.92 26.64
CA GLN A 708 0.23 32.74 25.61
C GLN A 708 -0.02 34.16 26.13
N PRO A 709 0.32 35.21 25.36
CA PRO A 709 -0.02 36.57 25.74
C PRO A 709 -1.53 36.67 25.92
N SER A 710 -1.96 37.12 27.10
CA SER A 710 -3.36 37.42 27.38
C SER A 710 -3.88 38.39 26.31
N PHE A 711 -4.93 37.99 25.60
CA PHE A 711 -5.65 38.85 24.65
C PHE A 711 -6.21 40.11 25.32
#